data_AF-A0A239HL62-F1
#
_entry.id   AF-A0A239HL62-F1
#
_cell.length_a   1.000
_cell.length_b   1.000
_cell.length_c   1.000
_cell.angle_alpha   90.00
_cell.angle_beta   90.00
_cell.angle_gamma   90.00
#
_symmetry.space_group_name_H-M   'P 1'
#
loop_
_entity.id
_entity.type
_entity.pdbx_description
1 polymer ?
#
loop_
_entity_poly.entity_id
_entity_poly.type
_entity_poly.pdbx_seq_one_letter_code
_entity_poly.pdbx_strand_id
1 'polypeptide(L)'
;MKPLARNGEGFLFNRGLDSLYLMEYYLFHLQVMNDYFNLTQSLLGKCFLHSQLVVLIFLVGFVSSCQNEHAEKPFLFGKGYGINSATLIVDDLDSAKSYFSTTLGFDVDDVEKGEFMGTIVASAGLADMSFIELLSLNDSVDGLKPSFITSFLKSNTGVRVFSLSSSSTDSTSMWLTSKGFELDSIQSHRSSEEAPEGWSWDDGEPESYSLDFDSNNPPAHLPRFVEYSDFNYKQSQEQWRTYYGYGRRYNEHPNGVVGTSAIRIAVENVQAARKEFQQMGFTELEANDTIARYQLIRNQEIHIIGVLSTDPSVSKFLSDRGPGVMAMQLEVANIDSTHTYLKERLPEVALTMETSKLIISQEHAYGVQLEFVQEPDEQALMAKMLRPDDELDSAAASHAAGMYEKYCALCHGADREGYAADNAPSLRSQSLLATSKSSNFLRYTIQYGRSGTAMAGYLDRQGGPMEYIDIEILLQWLYETSEVNEPIELSREPVLGNLELGKTIYANDCAVCHGADGEGVTAPALGNPMLLATATDHFLRYAITEGRDGTPMIAFNETLKSEEIDAVTAFLRSRASGWDVPQADTLTIPPPEKYVLNPERKSPKFTLKEGKYVPAKQVMEAMEDSLRMVILDARSEVAWRQTHIPGAIPVPYYEEPENFVNDLPNDSTMIFVYCACPHAASQRVVNTLKRHGFKNTAIIDEGILVWAQMGYPVQHGN
;
A
#
# COMPACT_ATOMS: atom_id res chain seq x y z
N MET A 1 -10.94 4.51 45.24
CA MET A 1 -10.87 5.63 46.21
C MET A 1 -10.87 6.93 45.43
N LYS A 2 -11.78 7.85 45.76
CA LYS A 2 -11.96 9.18 45.14
C LYS A 2 -10.78 10.15 45.46
N PRO A 3 -10.69 11.29 44.74
CA PRO A 3 -9.47 12.03 44.43
C PRO A 3 -9.26 13.30 45.29
N LEU A 4 -8.20 14.06 45.01
CA LEU A 4 -8.05 15.44 45.48
C LEU A 4 -7.83 16.42 44.31
N ALA A 5 -8.79 17.34 44.20
CA ALA A 5 -8.73 18.58 43.45
C ALA A 5 -8.14 19.71 44.31
N ARG A 6 -7.64 20.78 43.66
CA ARG A 6 -7.76 22.21 44.03
C ARG A 6 -7.03 23.03 42.95
N ASN A 7 -7.72 23.81 42.11
CA ASN A 7 -8.27 25.17 42.33
C ASN A 7 -7.20 26.24 42.59
N GLY A 8 -7.25 27.35 41.83
CA GLY A 8 -6.53 28.59 42.17
C GLY A 8 -6.46 29.67 41.09
N GLU A 9 -7.62 30.25 40.75
CA GLU A 9 -7.93 31.58 40.20
C GLU A 9 -6.84 32.67 40.03
N GLY A 10 -6.87 33.33 38.86
CA GLY A 10 -7.17 34.78 38.67
C GLY A 10 -6.11 35.85 39.03
N PHE A 11 -5.87 36.80 38.10
CA PHE A 11 -6.12 38.25 38.29
C PHE A 11 -5.83 39.08 37.01
N LEU A 12 -6.36 40.31 37.01
CA LEU A 12 -6.78 41.17 35.90
C LEU A 12 -5.82 42.36 35.61
N PHE A 13 -5.89 42.87 34.36
CA PHE A 13 -5.74 44.26 33.87
C PHE A 13 -4.47 45.09 34.15
N ASN A 14 -3.88 45.70 33.09
CA ASN A 14 -3.96 47.16 32.87
C ASN A 14 -3.53 47.64 31.46
N ARG A 15 -4.14 48.76 31.01
CA ARG A 15 -3.94 49.49 29.73
C ARG A 15 -3.00 50.70 29.87
N GLY A 16 -2.35 51.06 28.75
CA GLY A 16 -2.03 52.44 28.28
C GLY A 16 -0.87 53.16 28.99
N LEU A 17 -0.22 54.20 28.43
CA LEU A 17 -0.29 54.95 27.17
C LEU A 17 0.92 55.94 27.16
N ASP A 18 1.12 56.62 26.03
CA ASP A 18 1.89 57.88 25.79
C ASP A 18 3.39 57.79 25.45
N SER A 19 3.78 57.98 24.17
CA SER A 19 3.89 59.22 23.35
C SER A 19 5.16 60.04 23.71
N LEU A 20 6.04 60.45 22.78
CA LEU A 20 5.88 61.52 21.79
C LEU A 20 7.22 61.67 21.02
N TYR A 21 7.17 62.08 19.75
CA TYR A 21 8.03 63.07 19.03
C TYR A 21 7.80 62.85 17.50
N LEU A 22 6.81 63.56 16.92
CA LEU A 22 6.98 64.71 16.00
C LEU A 22 7.65 64.31 14.66
N MET A 23 6.92 64.11 13.55
CA MET A 23 6.14 65.09 12.76
C MET A 23 6.99 66.23 12.19
N GLU A 24 7.90 65.89 11.26
CA GLU A 24 8.47 66.80 10.27
C GLU A 24 9.14 65.95 9.18
N TYR A 25 8.43 65.65 8.08
CA TYR A 25 8.97 65.28 6.75
C TYR A 25 7.86 64.95 5.73
N TYR A 26 6.58 65.03 6.12
CA TYR A 26 5.41 64.76 5.27
C TYR A 26 4.95 65.93 4.38
N LEU A 27 5.77 66.98 4.19
CA LEU A 27 5.37 68.21 3.48
C LEU A 27 6.22 68.56 2.23
N PHE A 28 7.04 67.64 1.72
CA PHE A 28 7.92 67.92 0.56
C PHE A 28 7.66 67.08 -0.71
N HIS A 29 6.72 66.12 -0.71
CA HIS A 29 6.49 65.24 -1.88
C HIS A 29 5.09 65.32 -2.52
N LEU A 30 4.17 66.10 -1.94
CA LEU A 30 2.81 66.28 -2.47
C LEU A 30 2.63 67.51 -3.38
N GLN A 31 3.67 68.34 -3.56
CA GLN A 31 3.62 69.54 -4.42
C GLN A 31 4.27 69.32 -5.81
N VAL A 32 5.11 68.29 -5.99
CA VAL A 32 5.88 68.05 -7.24
C VAL A 32 5.16 67.13 -8.23
N MET A 33 4.16 66.36 -7.78
CA MET A 33 3.36 65.50 -8.67
C MET A 33 2.19 66.21 -9.37
N ASN A 34 1.82 67.42 -8.94
CA ASN A 34 0.67 68.14 -9.51
C ASN A 34 1.04 69.06 -10.70
N ASP A 35 2.31 69.43 -10.84
CA ASP A 35 2.79 70.33 -11.90
C ASP A 35 3.35 69.61 -13.13
N TYR A 36 3.61 68.30 -13.04
CA TYR A 36 3.95 67.46 -14.21
C TYR A 36 2.72 66.95 -14.97
N PHE A 37 1.52 67.02 -14.36
CA PHE A 37 0.28 66.50 -14.93
C PHE A 37 -0.44 67.47 -15.87
N ASN A 38 -0.03 68.75 -15.93
CA ASN A 38 -0.77 69.80 -16.65
C ASN A 38 0.00 70.47 -17.81
N LEU A 39 1.18 69.98 -18.23
CA LEU A 39 1.96 70.64 -19.29
C LEU A 39 2.36 69.76 -20.50
N THR A 40 1.97 68.49 -20.53
CA THR A 40 2.27 67.61 -21.68
C THR A 40 1.02 67.05 -22.37
N GLN A 41 -0.15 67.65 -22.10
CA GLN A 41 -1.44 67.29 -22.71
C GLN A 41 -1.86 68.15 -23.91
N SER A 42 -1.00 68.99 -24.51
CA SER A 42 -1.44 69.86 -25.64
C SER A 42 -0.55 69.94 -26.89
N LEU A 43 0.59 69.26 -26.95
CA LEU A 43 1.46 69.30 -28.12
C LEU A 43 2.02 67.91 -28.42
N LEU A 44 1.63 67.35 -29.58
CA LEU A 44 1.94 66.01 -30.12
C LEU A 44 0.84 64.94 -29.96
N GLY A 45 -0.42 65.38 -29.99
CA GLY A 45 -1.44 64.63 -30.72
C GLY A 45 -1.10 64.60 -32.23
N LYS A 46 -1.31 63.44 -32.86
CA LYS A 46 -1.11 63.11 -34.29
C LYS A 46 0.26 62.53 -34.68
N CYS A 47 0.59 61.33 -34.19
CA CYS A 47 1.43 60.40 -34.99
C CYS A 47 1.43 58.92 -34.56
N PHE A 48 0.69 58.50 -33.52
CA PHE A 48 0.67 57.10 -33.09
C PHE A 48 -0.75 56.53 -32.99
N LEU A 49 -1.50 56.57 -34.11
CA LEU A 49 -2.70 55.75 -34.30
C LEU A 49 -2.35 54.62 -35.26
N HIS A 50 -1.78 53.52 -34.74
CA HIS A 50 -1.90 52.16 -35.32
C HIS A 50 -1.22 51.04 -34.50
N SER A 51 -0.54 51.31 -33.37
CA SER A 51 0.18 50.24 -32.63
C SER A 51 -0.27 49.98 -31.18
N GLN A 52 -1.38 50.56 -30.72
CA GLN A 52 -1.87 50.33 -29.35
C GLN A 52 -3.26 49.70 -29.23
N LEU A 53 -3.90 49.33 -30.34
CA LEU A 53 -5.13 48.52 -30.29
C LEU A 53 -4.87 47.00 -30.18
N VAL A 54 -3.62 46.56 -30.35
CA VAL A 54 -3.22 45.13 -30.25
C VAL A 54 -2.73 44.77 -28.83
N VAL A 55 -2.37 45.75 -28.00
CA VAL A 55 -1.76 45.49 -26.68
C VAL A 55 -2.80 45.52 -25.55
N LEU A 56 -3.97 46.15 -25.73
CA LEU A 56 -5.03 46.18 -24.72
C LEU A 56 -6.02 44.99 -24.80
N ILE A 57 -6.00 44.22 -25.90
CA ILE A 57 -6.71 42.93 -26.00
C ILE A 57 -5.86 41.78 -25.43
N PHE A 58 -4.55 41.97 -25.28
CA PHE A 58 -3.63 40.98 -24.71
C PHE A 58 -3.39 41.12 -23.19
N LEU A 59 -3.85 42.20 -22.55
CA LEU A 59 -3.63 42.45 -21.11
C LEU A 59 -4.89 42.41 -20.23
N VAL A 60 -6.06 42.09 -20.80
CA VAL A 60 -7.26 41.69 -20.05
C VAL A 60 -7.59 40.20 -20.28
N GLY A 61 -6.79 39.49 -21.09
CA GLY A 61 -6.91 38.05 -21.36
C GLY A 61 -5.88 37.16 -20.63
N PHE A 62 -5.09 37.71 -19.69
CA PHE A 62 -3.98 37.00 -19.04
C PHE A 62 -3.95 37.18 -17.51
N VAL A 63 -5.13 37.27 -16.88
CA VAL A 63 -5.28 37.15 -15.41
C VAL A 63 -6.33 36.09 -15.03
N SER A 64 -6.63 35.16 -15.95
CA SER A 64 -7.51 33.99 -15.71
C SER A 64 -6.85 32.64 -16.02
N SER A 65 -5.52 32.54 -15.99
CA SER A 65 -4.82 31.27 -16.28
C SER A 65 -3.72 30.90 -15.29
N CYS A 66 -3.82 31.39 -14.05
CA CYS A 66 -3.03 30.88 -12.92
C CYS A 66 -3.93 30.71 -11.70
N GLN A 67 -5.06 30.03 -11.87
CA GLN A 67 -5.50 29.11 -10.81
C GLN A 67 -4.73 27.82 -11.07
N ASN A 68 -3.84 27.47 -10.15
CA ASN A 68 -3.47 26.08 -9.97
C ASN A 68 -4.77 25.32 -9.69
N GLU A 69 -5.41 24.78 -10.73
CA GLU A 69 -6.30 23.65 -10.54
C GLU A 69 -5.42 22.46 -10.18
N HIS A 70 -4.99 22.41 -8.92
CA HIS A 70 -4.99 21.10 -8.27
C HIS A 70 -6.47 20.70 -8.22
N ALA A 71 -6.97 20.11 -9.31
CA ALA A 71 -8.31 19.54 -9.33
C ALA A 71 -8.39 18.60 -8.13
N GLU A 72 -9.25 18.96 -7.18
CA GLU A 72 -9.45 18.21 -5.95
C GLU A 72 -9.85 16.78 -6.34
N LYS A 73 -9.02 15.80 -5.98
CA LYS A 73 -9.30 14.40 -6.30
C LYS A 73 -10.60 14.00 -5.61
N PRO A 74 -11.55 13.37 -6.32
CA PRO A 74 -12.80 12.93 -5.70
C PRO A 74 -12.56 12.00 -4.52
N PHE A 75 -13.08 12.37 -3.34
CA PHE A 75 -13.14 11.45 -2.20
C PHE A 75 -14.43 10.64 -2.28
N LEU A 76 -14.55 9.82 -3.32
CA LEU A 76 -15.72 8.97 -3.47
C LEU A 76 -15.53 7.66 -2.70
N PHE A 77 -14.36 7.02 -2.88
CA PHE A 77 -14.00 5.75 -2.26
C PHE A 77 -12.93 5.90 -1.16
N GLY A 78 -12.16 6.99 -1.15
CA GLY A 78 -10.98 7.11 -0.31
C GLY A 78 -9.97 5.98 -0.60
N LYS A 79 -9.76 5.11 0.40
CA LYS A 79 -8.97 3.86 0.33
C LYS A 79 -9.85 2.60 0.26
N GLY A 80 -11.14 2.75 -0.02
CA GLY A 80 -12.07 1.65 -0.27
C GLY A 80 -11.62 0.75 -1.43
N TYR A 81 -12.19 -0.44 -1.52
CA TYR A 81 -11.80 -1.46 -2.50
C TYR A 81 -12.71 -1.57 -3.74
N GLY A 82 -13.63 -0.63 -3.94
CA GLY A 82 -14.50 -0.58 -5.11
C GLY A 82 -15.86 -1.18 -4.85
N ILE A 83 -16.27 -2.19 -5.61
CA ILE A 83 -17.55 -2.90 -5.43
C ILE A 83 -17.53 -3.61 -4.08
N ASN A 84 -18.53 -3.32 -3.26
CA ASN A 84 -18.71 -3.99 -1.98
C ASN A 84 -19.71 -5.13 -2.12
N SER A 85 -20.96 -4.81 -2.48
CA SER A 85 -21.99 -5.83 -2.63
C SER A 85 -23.02 -5.51 -3.70
N ALA A 86 -23.71 -6.55 -4.14
CA ALA A 86 -25.03 -6.43 -4.75
C ALA A 86 -26.03 -7.24 -3.93
N THR A 87 -27.07 -6.56 -3.43
CA THR A 87 -28.06 -7.13 -2.52
C THR A 87 -29.30 -7.58 -3.29
N LEU A 88 -29.43 -8.89 -3.45
CA LEU A 88 -30.57 -9.55 -4.04
C LEU A 88 -31.67 -9.70 -2.98
N ILE A 89 -32.79 -9.03 -3.20
CA ILE A 89 -33.96 -9.19 -2.34
C ILE A 89 -34.77 -10.39 -2.81
N VAL A 90 -34.98 -11.34 -1.90
CA VAL A 90 -35.68 -12.62 -2.13
C VAL A 90 -36.81 -12.84 -1.15
N ASP A 91 -37.86 -13.53 -1.59
CA ASP A 91 -39.01 -13.86 -0.74
C ASP A 91 -38.62 -14.91 0.32
N ASP A 92 -37.90 -15.94 -0.09
CA ASP A 92 -37.48 -17.06 0.74
C ASP A 92 -35.95 -17.19 0.74
N LEU A 93 -35.34 -16.80 1.85
CA LEU A 93 -33.88 -16.80 1.99
C LEU A 93 -33.30 -18.21 1.99
N ASP A 94 -33.95 -19.18 2.62
CA ASP A 94 -33.43 -20.55 2.71
C ASP A 94 -33.41 -21.21 1.33
N SER A 95 -34.49 -21.03 0.56
CA SER A 95 -34.55 -21.50 -0.82
C SER A 95 -33.52 -20.81 -1.72
N ALA A 96 -33.34 -19.50 -1.58
CA ALA A 96 -32.35 -18.75 -2.34
C ALA A 96 -30.92 -19.17 -1.99
N LYS A 97 -30.57 -19.24 -0.70
CA LYS A 97 -29.27 -19.72 -0.20
C LYS A 97 -29.00 -21.13 -0.70
N SER A 98 -29.97 -22.05 -0.58
CA SER A 98 -29.83 -23.42 -1.06
C SER A 98 -29.59 -23.47 -2.57
N TYR A 99 -30.28 -22.66 -3.36
CA TYR A 99 -30.10 -22.61 -4.81
C TYR A 99 -28.73 -22.04 -5.21
N PHE A 100 -28.32 -20.91 -4.63
CA PHE A 100 -27.03 -20.29 -4.88
C PHE A 100 -25.88 -21.24 -4.51
N SER A 101 -26.02 -21.96 -3.39
CA SER A 101 -25.01 -22.91 -2.95
C SER A 101 -24.95 -24.19 -3.79
N THR A 102 -26.09 -24.86 -3.96
CA THR A 102 -26.10 -26.21 -4.56
C THR A 102 -26.15 -26.21 -6.09
N THR A 103 -26.83 -25.21 -6.68
CA THR A 103 -27.06 -25.15 -8.12
C THR A 103 -26.09 -24.20 -8.79
N LEU A 104 -25.96 -22.97 -8.27
CA LEU A 104 -25.05 -21.98 -8.85
C LEU A 104 -23.61 -22.12 -8.36
N GLY A 105 -23.37 -22.87 -7.29
CA GLY A 105 -22.03 -23.23 -6.83
C GLY A 105 -21.28 -22.12 -6.12
N PHE A 106 -21.97 -21.26 -5.38
CA PHE A 106 -21.35 -20.30 -4.46
C PHE A 106 -21.20 -20.92 -3.07
N ASP A 107 -20.06 -20.76 -2.40
CA ASP A 107 -20.02 -20.89 -0.95
C ASP A 107 -20.81 -19.72 -0.32
N VAL A 108 -21.84 -20.03 0.49
CA VAL A 108 -22.76 -19.03 1.05
C VAL A 108 -22.79 -19.22 2.57
N ASP A 109 -22.46 -18.16 3.28
CA ASP A 109 -22.35 -18.10 4.74
C ASP A 109 -23.69 -18.37 5.44
N ASP A 110 -23.60 -18.52 6.77
CA ASP A 110 -24.77 -18.65 7.63
C ASP A 110 -25.65 -17.40 7.63
N VAL A 111 -26.91 -17.59 8.01
CA VAL A 111 -27.90 -16.52 8.00
C VAL A 111 -27.65 -15.61 9.20
N GLU A 112 -27.52 -14.33 8.92
CA GLU A 112 -27.27 -13.28 9.90
C GLU A 112 -28.36 -12.20 9.86
N LYS A 113 -28.29 -11.27 10.81
CA LYS A 113 -29.15 -10.08 10.82
C LYS A 113 -28.73 -9.13 9.70
N GLY A 114 -29.68 -8.71 8.86
CA GLY A 114 -29.39 -7.80 7.75
C GLY A 114 -29.25 -6.34 8.17
N GLU A 115 -28.65 -5.53 7.30
CA GLU A 115 -28.45 -4.09 7.52
C GLU A 115 -29.75 -3.30 7.70
N PHE A 116 -30.78 -3.68 6.95
CA PHE A 116 -32.09 -3.06 7.08
C PHE A 116 -32.86 -3.67 8.25
N MET A 117 -33.45 -2.82 9.09
CA MET A 117 -34.22 -3.28 10.24
C MET A 117 -35.32 -4.28 9.84
N GLY A 118 -35.40 -5.40 10.55
CA GLY A 118 -36.38 -6.46 10.26
C GLY A 118 -36.03 -7.34 9.05
N THR A 119 -34.75 -7.40 8.66
CA THR A 119 -34.25 -8.25 7.57
C THR A 119 -33.22 -9.25 8.07
N ILE A 120 -33.03 -10.31 7.29
CA ILE A 120 -32.00 -11.34 7.45
C ILE A 120 -31.23 -11.45 6.15
N VAL A 121 -29.95 -11.80 6.24
CA VAL A 121 -29.03 -11.85 5.10
C VAL A 121 -28.21 -13.14 5.13
N ALA A 122 -27.84 -13.64 3.96
CA ALA A 122 -26.78 -14.62 3.78
C ALA A 122 -25.88 -14.15 2.63
N SER A 123 -24.57 -14.30 2.78
CA SER A 123 -23.59 -13.69 1.89
C SER A 123 -22.67 -14.72 1.25
N ALA A 124 -22.21 -14.45 0.04
CA ALA A 124 -21.13 -15.20 -0.61
C ALA A 124 -19.95 -14.26 -0.83
N GLY A 125 -18.93 -14.35 0.04
CA GLY A 125 -17.69 -13.58 -0.06
C GLY A 125 -16.80 -14.04 -1.21
N LEU A 126 -16.21 -13.09 -1.96
CA LEU A 126 -15.32 -13.37 -3.09
C LEU A 126 -13.86 -13.01 -2.74
N ALA A 127 -12.90 -13.47 -3.55
CA ALA A 127 -11.48 -13.25 -3.29
C ALA A 127 -11.05 -11.77 -3.42
N ASP A 128 -11.85 -10.95 -4.10
CA ASP A 128 -11.61 -9.52 -4.24
C ASP A 128 -12.22 -8.65 -3.14
N MET A 129 -12.73 -9.28 -2.07
CA MET A 129 -13.41 -8.67 -0.92
C MET A 129 -14.82 -8.15 -1.24
N SER A 130 -15.31 -8.31 -2.48
CA SER A 130 -16.72 -8.10 -2.79
C SER A 130 -17.55 -9.32 -2.41
N PHE A 131 -18.87 -9.16 -2.31
CA PHE A 131 -19.76 -10.26 -1.96
C PHE A 131 -21.13 -10.13 -2.64
N ILE A 132 -21.80 -11.27 -2.79
CA ILE A 132 -23.21 -11.34 -3.21
C ILE A 132 -24.05 -11.51 -1.97
N GLU A 133 -25.03 -10.64 -1.73
CA GLU A 133 -25.93 -10.75 -0.58
C GLU A 133 -27.30 -11.23 -1.03
N LEU A 134 -27.83 -12.21 -0.31
CA LEU A 134 -29.22 -12.65 -0.39
C LEU A 134 -29.93 -12.11 0.84
N LEU A 135 -30.92 -11.24 0.64
CA LEU A 135 -31.62 -10.57 1.72
C LEU A 135 -33.12 -10.88 1.66
N SER A 136 -33.71 -11.24 2.80
CA SER A 136 -35.17 -11.39 2.96
C SER A 136 -35.69 -10.67 4.20
N LEU A 137 -37.00 -10.50 4.27
CA LEU A 137 -37.69 -10.00 5.44
C LEU A 137 -37.66 -11.08 6.53
N ASN A 138 -37.34 -10.68 7.77
CA ASN A 138 -37.41 -11.58 8.90
C ASN A 138 -38.87 -11.74 9.35
N ASP A 139 -39.45 -12.90 9.09
CA ASP A 139 -40.83 -13.21 9.50
C ASP A 139 -40.99 -13.51 10.99
N SER A 140 -39.88 -13.72 11.71
CA SER A 140 -39.90 -14.03 13.15
C SER A 140 -39.92 -12.78 14.04
N VAL A 141 -39.74 -11.59 13.46
CA VAL A 141 -39.69 -10.32 14.18
C VAL A 141 -40.94 -9.49 13.86
N ASP A 142 -41.76 -9.25 14.87
CA ASP A 142 -42.86 -8.29 14.79
C ASP A 142 -42.26 -6.86 14.81
N GLY A 143 -42.38 -6.11 13.71
CA GLY A 143 -41.78 -4.78 13.60
C GLY A 143 -42.01 -4.06 12.28
N LEU A 144 -41.41 -2.86 12.17
CA LEU A 144 -41.41 -2.05 10.95
C LEU A 144 -40.52 -2.71 9.88
N LYS A 145 -41.16 -3.40 8.93
CA LYS A 145 -40.51 -3.93 7.73
C LYS A 145 -40.32 -2.81 6.70
N PRO A 146 -39.16 -2.69 6.01
CA PRO A 146 -38.93 -1.62 5.05
C PRO A 146 -39.96 -1.65 3.91
N SER A 147 -40.61 -0.52 3.66
CA SER A 147 -41.70 -0.45 2.69
C SER A 147 -41.23 -0.67 1.25
N PHE A 148 -39.98 -0.30 0.94
CA PHE A 148 -39.42 -0.52 -0.39
C PHE A 148 -39.18 -2.02 -0.67
N ILE A 149 -38.74 -2.78 0.32
CA ILE A 149 -38.54 -4.24 0.22
C ILE A 149 -39.88 -4.94 0.04
N THR A 150 -40.84 -4.68 0.94
CA THR A 150 -42.19 -5.25 0.84
C THR A 150 -42.91 -4.88 -0.45
N SER A 151 -42.65 -3.69 -1.01
CA SER A 151 -43.23 -3.27 -2.30
C SER A 151 -42.53 -3.92 -3.49
N PHE A 152 -41.21 -4.09 -3.42
CA PHE A 152 -40.43 -4.77 -4.45
C PHE A 152 -40.86 -6.23 -4.58
N LEU A 153 -40.93 -6.95 -3.46
CA LEU A 153 -41.28 -8.38 -3.40
C LEU A 153 -42.70 -8.72 -3.90
N LYS A 154 -43.62 -7.74 -3.99
CA LYS A 154 -44.96 -7.99 -4.56
C LYS A 154 -44.94 -8.43 -6.03
N SER A 155 -43.89 -8.08 -6.75
CA SER A 155 -43.82 -8.27 -8.20
C SER A 155 -42.41 -8.61 -8.70
N ASN A 156 -41.38 -8.51 -7.85
CA ASN A 156 -39.98 -8.60 -8.25
C ASN A 156 -39.13 -9.33 -7.22
N THR A 157 -38.06 -9.93 -7.70
CA THR A 157 -37.00 -10.59 -6.93
C THR A 157 -35.67 -10.27 -7.60
N GLY A 158 -34.60 -9.96 -6.87
CA GLY A 158 -33.29 -9.70 -7.45
C GLY A 158 -32.62 -8.45 -6.91
N VAL A 159 -31.58 -7.95 -7.59
CA VAL A 159 -30.78 -6.84 -7.06
C VAL A 159 -31.63 -5.57 -7.01
N ARG A 160 -31.80 -5.05 -5.80
CA ARG A 160 -32.51 -3.78 -5.55
C ARG A 160 -31.57 -2.71 -5.01
N VAL A 161 -30.44 -3.13 -4.45
CA VAL A 161 -29.44 -2.31 -3.79
C VAL A 161 -28.07 -2.82 -4.19
N PHE A 162 -27.12 -1.91 -4.42
CA PHE A 162 -25.71 -2.26 -4.53
C PHE A 162 -24.89 -1.24 -3.74
N SER A 163 -23.73 -1.67 -3.27
CA SER A 163 -22.88 -0.86 -2.41
C SER A 163 -21.46 -0.78 -2.94
N LEU A 164 -20.82 0.36 -2.68
CA LEU A 164 -19.41 0.61 -2.95
C LEU A 164 -18.69 0.84 -1.63
N SER A 165 -17.49 0.27 -1.52
CA SER A 165 -16.64 0.41 -0.37
C SER A 165 -16.05 1.82 -0.30
N SER A 166 -16.22 2.48 0.84
CA SER A 166 -15.55 3.72 1.19
C SER A 166 -14.72 3.53 2.46
N SER A 167 -13.53 4.11 2.49
CA SER A 167 -12.73 4.14 3.72
C SER A 167 -13.15 5.24 4.70
N SER A 168 -14.17 6.05 4.37
CA SER A 168 -14.77 7.04 5.27
C SER A 168 -16.08 7.53 4.68
N THR A 169 -17.20 7.08 5.24
CA THR A 169 -18.56 7.52 4.90
C THR A 169 -18.75 9.02 5.18
N ASP A 170 -18.16 9.55 6.25
CA ASP A 170 -18.15 10.99 6.55
C ASP A 170 -17.52 11.80 5.40
N SER A 171 -16.32 11.41 4.96
CA SER A 171 -15.59 12.12 3.90
C SER A 171 -16.30 12.00 2.55
N THR A 172 -16.86 10.83 2.25
CA THR A 172 -17.71 10.63 1.06
C THR A 172 -18.96 11.50 1.12
N SER A 173 -19.62 11.60 2.27
CA SER A 173 -20.80 12.45 2.49
C SER A 173 -20.47 13.93 2.27
N MET A 174 -19.37 14.41 2.85
CA MET A 174 -18.88 15.78 2.64
C MET A 174 -18.60 16.06 1.16
N TRP A 175 -17.96 15.12 0.46
CA TRP A 175 -17.68 15.25 -0.97
C TRP A 175 -18.97 15.35 -1.79
N LEU A 176 -19.87 14.39 -1.65
CA LEU A 176 -21.12 14.35 -2.41
C LEU A 176 -22.03 15.56 -2.12
N THR A 177 -22.11 15.99 -0.85
CA THR A 177 -22.81 17.22 -0.47
C THR A 177 -22.19 18.45 -1.14
N SER A 178 -20.86 18.52 -1.24
CA SER A 178 -20.17 19.60 -1.97
C SER A 178 -20.48 19.62 -3.46
N LYS A 179 -20.89 18.47 -4.02
CA LYS A 179 -21.36 18.33 -5.41
C LYS A 179 -22.85 18.58 -5.56
N GLY A 180 -23.57 18.90 -4.49
CA GLY A 180 -24.98 19.27 -4.51
C GLY A 180 -25.94 18.08 -4.42
N PHE A 181 -25.48 16.91 -3.95
CA PHE A 181 -26.37 15.81 -3.63
C PHE A 181 -26.98 15.99 -2.24
N GLU A 182 -28.25 15.61 -2.11
CA GLU A 182 -28.92 15.44 -0.82
C GLU A 182 -28.74 13.98 -0.38
N LEU A 183 -28.33 13.78 0.88
CA LEU A 183 -28.00 12.48 1.46
C LEU A 183 -28.69 12.36 2.80
N ASP A 184 -29.00 11.13 3.20
CA ASP A 184 -29.47 10.84 4.54
C ASP A 184 -28.33 10.83 5.55
N SER A 185 -28.70 10.78 6.84
CA SER A 185 -27.74 10.61 7.92
C SER A 185 -27.06 9.25 7.80
N ILE A 186 -25.76 9.19 8.13
CA ILE A 186 -25.00 7.94 8.16
C ILE A 186 -25.67 6.97 9.15
N GLN A 187 -25.89 5.74 8.70
CA GLN A 187 -26.49 4.67 9.50
C GLN A 187 -25.39 3.74 10.00
N SER A 188 -25.43 3.39 11.29
CA SER A 188 -24.54 2.39 11.89
C SER A 188 -25.22 1.02 11.90
N HIS A 189 -24.47 -0.04 11.58
CA HIS A 189 -24.96 -1.41 11.60
C HIS A 189 -24.10 -2.32 12.48
N ARG A 190 -24.74 -3.34 13.04
CA ARG A 190 -24.14 -4.41 13.82
C ARG A 190 -25.03 -5.66 13.71
N SER A 191 -24.41 -6.78 13.38
CA SER A 191 -25.08 -8.08 13.25
C SER A 191 -25.45 -8.67 14.60
N SER A 192 -24.56 -8.57 15.61
CA SER A 192 -24.79 -9.08 16.96
C SER A 192 -25.63 -8.15 17.85
N GLU A 193 -26.66 -8.70 18.49
CA GLU A 193 -27.44 -8.01 19.53
C GLU A 193 -26.85 -8.17 20.94
N GLU A 194 -25.92 -9.10 21.10
CA GLU A 194 -25.29 -9.39 22.39
C GLU A 194 -24.11 -8.45 22.62
N ALA A 195 -24.02 -7.91 23.83
CA ALA A 195 -22.85 -7.17 24.25
C ALA A 195 -21.67 -8.14 24.40
N PRO A 196 -20.46 -7.77 23.93
CA PRO A 196 -19.30 -8.63 24.09
C PRO A 196 -19.02 -8.93 25.57
N GLU A 197 -18.79 -10.21 25.89
CA GLU A 197 -18.44 -10.65 27.24
C GLU A 197 -16.92 -10.85 27.41
N GLY A 198 -16.38 -10.37 28.53
CA GLY A 198 -14.98 -10.61 28.90
C GLY A 198 -13.98 -9.94 27.96
N TRP A 199 -12.92 -10.67 27.59
CA TRP A 199 -11.97 -10.25 26.56
C TRP A 199 -12.48 -10.75 25.21
N SER A 200 -13.26 -9.92 24.52
CA SER A 200 -13.72 -10.16 23.15
C SER A 200 -12.89 -9.34 22.16
N TRP A 201 -12.78 -9.83 20.93
CA TRP A 201 -12.23 -9.08 19.79
C TRP A 201 -13.20 -8.00 19.31
N ASP A 202 -14.48 -8.24 19.58
CA ASP A 202 -15.57 -7.32 19.35
C ASP A 202 -15.66 -6.37 20.54
N ASP A 203 -15.53 -5.07 20.27
CA ASP A 203 -15.52 -3.99 21.25
C ASP A 203 -16.92 -3.44 21.57
N GLY A 204 -17.95 -3.94 20.89
CA GLY A 204 -19.34 -3.51 21.05
C GLY A 204 -19.72 -2.31 20.19
N GLU A 205 -18.80 -1.78 19.39
CA GLU A 205 -19.04 -0.67 18.47
C GLU A 205 -19.77 -1.16 17.19
N PRO A 206 -20.26 -0.23 16.34
CA PRO A 206 -20.79 -0.61 15.04
C PRO A 206 -19.76 -1.34 14.18
N GLU A 207 -20.17 -2.42 13.53
CA GLU A 207 -19.35 -3.21 12.60
C GLU A 207 -19.16 -2.48 11.27
N SER A 208 -20.19 -1.73 10.85
CA SER A 208 -20.16 -0.93 9.63
C SER A 208 -20.99 0.35 9.73
N TYR A 209 -20.69 1.28 8.83
CA TYR A 209 -21.43 2.51 8.57
C TYR A 209 -21.86 2.52 7.11
N SER A 210 -23.08 3.00 6.85
CA SER A 210 -23.63 3.15 5.50
C SER A 210 -24.13 4.57 5.25
N LEU A 211 -23.88 5.06 4.04
CA LEU A 211 -24.31 6.35 3.54
C LEU A 211 -25.22 6.15 2.33
N ASP A 212 -26.42 6.71 2.43
CA ASP A 212 -27.52 6.53 1.48
C ASP A 212 -28.02 7.86 0.92
N PHE A 213 -28.46 7.86 -0.33
CA PHE A 213 -29.21 8.98 -0.91
C PHE A 213 -30.64 9.06 -0.34
N ASP A 214 -31.22 7.90 -0.02
CA ASP A 214 -32.51 7.75 0.68
C ASP A 214 -32.49 6.37 1.38
N SER A 215 -32.36 6.32 2.70
CA SER A 215 -32.31 5.09 3.48
C SER A 215 -33.68 4.41 3.60
N ASN A 216 -34.78 5.14 3.35
CA ASN A 216 -36.14 4.60 3.40
C ASN A 216 -36.54 3.94 2.08
N ASN A 217 -36.06 4.46 0.96
CA ASN A 217 -36.26 3.91 -0.37
C ASN A 217 -35.06 4.19 -1.28
N PRO A 218 -33.96 3.44 -1.14
CA PRO A 218 -32.72 3.68 -1.87
C PRO A 218 -32.97 3.74 -3.39
N PRO A 219 -32.42 4.71 -4.14
CA PRO A 219 -32.53 4.72 -5.60
C PRO A 219 -31.81 3.52 -6.19
N ALA A 220 -32.50 2.70 -6.99
CA ALA A 220 -31.94 1.43 -7.49
C ALA A 220 -30.75 1.59 -8.46
N HIS A 221 -30.60 2.78 -9.09
CA HIS A 221 -29.53 3.08 -10.02
C HIS A 221 -28.32 3.79 -9.37
N LEU A 222 -28.41 4.15 -8.08
CA LEU A 222 -27.33 4.82 -7.35
C LEU A 222 -26.72 3.89 -6.30
N PRO A 223 -25.41 4.01 -6.05
CA PRO A 223 -24.75 3.20 -5.03
C PRO A 223 -25.11 3.66 -3.62
N ARG A 224 -25.08 2.71 -2.69
CA ARG A 224 -24.83 2.98 -1.26
C ARG A 224 -23.32 3.00 -1.01
N PHE A 225 -22.84 3.75 -0.03
CA PHE A 225 -21.43 3.70 0.38
C PHE A 225 -21.30 3.05 1.74
N VAL A 226 -20.42 2.06 1.87
CA VAL A 226 -20.25 1.26 3.10
C VAL A 226 -18.81 1.35 3.59
N GLU A 227 -18.66 1.54 4.90
CA GLU A 227 -17.39 1.57 5.63
C GLU A 227 -17.45 0.54 6.78
N TYR A 228 -16.61 -0.49 6.74
CA TYR A 228 -16.34 -1.38 7.88
C TYR A 228 -15.36 -0.77 8.88
N SER A 229 -15.73 -0.76 10.17
CA SER A 229 -14.98 -0.09 11.24
C SER A 229 -13.59 -0.69 11.48
N ASP A 230 -13.49 -2.03 11.49
CA ASP A 230 -12.24 -2.75 11.79
C ASP A 230 -11.41 -3.08 10.55
N PHE A 231 -11.85 -2.63 9.37
CA PHE A 231 -11.17 -2.95 8.14
C PHE A 231 -10.02 -1.99 7.86
N ASN A 232 -8.80 -2.52 7.79
CA ASN A 232 -7.62 -1.71 7.48
C ASN A 232 -7.51 -1.42 5.97
N TYR A 233 -8.30 -0.45 5.50
CA TYR A 233 -8.35 0.00 4.10
C TYR A 233 -6.99 0.37 3.52
N LYS A 234 -6.17 1.07 4.29
CA LYS A 234 -4.85 1.48 3.84
C LYS A 234 -4.01 0.25 3.52
N GLN A 235 -3.99 -0.70 4.45
CA GLN A 235 -3.23 -1.94 4.32
C GLN A 235 -3.73 -2.84 3.20
N SER A 236 -5.04 -2.99 3.00
CA SER A 236 -5.57 -3.84 1.92
C SER A 236 -5.32 -3.27 0.53
N GLN A 237 -5.27 -1.94 0.40
CA GLN A 237 -4.86 -1.28 -0.85
C GLN A 237 -3.35 -1.40 -1.09
N GLU A 238 -2.54 -1.19 -0.05
CA GLU A 238 -1.07 -1.25 -0.14
C GLU A 238 -0.56 -2.68 -0.35
N GLN A 239 -1.23 -3.68 0.23
CA GLN A 239 -0.87 -5.09 0.16
C GLN A 239 -1.89 -5.93 -0.59
N TRP A 240 -2.38 -5.41 -1.73
CA TRP A 240 -3.43 -6.06 -2.49
C TRP A 240 -3.10 -7.51 -2.83
N ARG A 241 -1.86 -7.81 -3.27
CA ARG A 241 -1.51 -9.17 -3.69
C ARG A 241 -1.61 -10.12 -2.51
N THR A 242 -1.16 -9.70 -1.34
CA THR A 242 -1.31 -10.42 -0.08
C THR A 242 -2.79 -10.68 0.25
N TYR A 243 -3.64 -9.65 0.24
CA TYR A 243 -5.06 -9.79 0.56
C TYR A 243 -5.81 -10.67 -0.45
N TYR A 244 -5.59 -10.43 -1.74
CA TYR A 244 -6.18 -11.22 -2.81
C TYR A 244 -5.72 -12.68 -2.76
N GLY A 245 -4.42 -12.93 -2.52
CA GLY A 245 -3.88 -14.28 -2.37
C GLY A 245 -4.54 -15.04 -1.23
N TYR A 246 -4.74 -14.40 -0.07
CA TYR A 246 -5.51 -14.99 1.03
C TYR A 246 -6.98 -15.19 0.66
N GLY A 247 -7.62 -14.21 0.02
CA GLY A 247 -9.00 -14.34 -0.46
C GLY A 247 -9.18 -15.53 -1.40
N ARG A 248 -8.24 -15.75 -2.33
CA ARG A 248 -8.24 -16.89 -3.27
C ARG A 248 -8.12 -18.24 -2.58
N ARG A 249 -7.57 -18.27 -1.37
CA ARG A 249 -7.36 -19.47 -0.56
C ARG A 249 -8.58 -19.80 0.31
N TYR A 250 -9.22 -18.79 0.88
CA TYR A 250 -10.32 -19.00 1.82
C TYR A 250 -11.71 -18.96 1.17
N ASN A 251 -11.86 -18.24 0.05
CA ASN A 251 -13.11 -18.11 -0.69
C ASN A 251 -13.07 -19.00 -1.94
N GLU A 252 -13.25 -20.31 -1.77
CA GLU A 252 -13.29 -21.29 -2.85
C GLU A 252 -14.73 -21.66 -3.22
N HIS A 253 -15.16 -21.25 -4.42
CA HIS A 253 -16.50 -21.55 -4.91
C HIS A 253 -16.46 -22.71 -5.94
N PRO A 254 -17.34 -23.72 -5.84
CA PRO A 254 -17.42 -24.80 -6.83
C PRO A 254 -17.60 -24.35 -8.29
N ASN A 255 -18.25 -23.20 -8.52
CA ASN A 255 -18.40 -22.62 -9.85
C ASN A 255 -17.14 -21.89 -10.37
N GLY A 256 -16.11 -21.75 -9.54
CA GLY A 256 -14.84 -21.10 -9.87
C GLY A 256 -14.85 -19.58 -9.84
N VAL A 257 -15.88 -18.92 -9.28
CA VAL A 257 -15.90 -17.45 -9.13
C VAL A 257 -14.78 -16.99 -8.19
N VAL A 258 -14.21 -15.82 -8.49
CA VAL A 258 -13.11 -15.23 -7.72
C VAL A 258 -13.32 -13.75 -7.39
N GLY A 259 -14.17 -13.03 -8.12
CA GLY A 259 -14.38 -11.61 -7.87
C GLY A 259 -15.48 -11.02 -8.74
N THR A 260 -15.75 -9.73 -8.55
CA THR A 260 -16.74 -8.97 -9.32
C THR A 260 -16.02 -7.94 -10.18
N SER A 261 -16.13 -8.04 -11.51
CA SER A 261 -15.51 -7.07 -12.43
C SER A 261 -16.44 -5.94 -12.83
N ALA A 262 -17.76 -6.12 -12.85
CA ALA A 262 -18.66 -5.03 -13.18
C ALA A 262 -20.09 -5.17 -12.63
N ILE A 263 -20.73 -4.03 -12.40
CA ILE A 263 -22.18 -3.93 -12.19
C ILE A 263 -22.82 -3.23 -13.39
N ARG A 264 -23.82 -3.87 -14.01
CA ARG A 264 -24.58 -3.30 -15.13
C ARG A 264 -25.91 -2.72 -14.62
N ILE A 265 -26.08 -1.42 -14.80
CA ILE A 265 -27.23 -0.64 -14.35
C ILE A 265 -28.04 -0.20 -15.57
N ALA A 266 -29.27 -0.69 -15.68
CA ALA A 266 -30.21 -0.25 -16.70
C ALA A 266 -30.83 1.09 -16.30
N VAL A 267 -30.89 2.05 -17.24
CA VAL A 267 -31.53 3.36 -17.06
C VAL A 267 -32.35 3.74 -18.29
N GLU A 268 -33.38 4.56 -18.09
CA GLU A 268 -34.17 5.10 -19.21
C GLU A 268 -33.37 6.09 -20.06
N ASN A 269 -32.49 6.89 -19.42
CA ASN A 269 -31.74 7.96 -20.06
C ASN A 269 -30.26 7.94 -19.64
N VAL A 270 -29.41 7.39 -20.51
CA VAL A 270 -27.96 7.29 -20.28
C VAL A 270 -27.31 8.66 -20.10
N GLN A 271 -27.72 9.67 -20.85
CA GLN A 271 -27.11 11.00 -20.76
C GLN A 271 -27.46 11.71 -19.43
N ALA A 272 -28.64 11.45 -18.87
CA ALA A 272 -29.01 11.97 -17.55
C ALA A 272 -28.21 11.29 -16.44
N ALA A 273 -28.20 9.95 -16.42
CA ALA A 273 -27.42 9.17 -15.46
C ALA A 273 -25.91 9.47 -15.58
N ARG A 274 -25.41 9.66 -16.81
CA ARG A 274 -24.01 10.03 -17.05
C ARG A 274 -23.63 11.33 -16.37
N LYS A 275 -24.46 12.37 -16.49
CA LYS A 275 -24.22 13.65 -15.81
C LYS A 275 -24.19 13.48 -14.30
N GLU A 276 -25.07 12.65 -13.75
CA GLU A 276 -25.16 12.36 -12.32
C GLU A 276 -23.87 11.69 -11.82
N PHE A 277 -23.40 10.64 -12.49
CA PHE A 277 -22.14 9.94 -12.14
C PHE A 277 -20.91 10.84 -12.33
N GLN A 278 -20.86 11.66 -13.38
CA GLN A 278 -19.81 12.66 -13.57
C GLN A 278 -19.81 13.71 -12.44
N GLN A 279 -20.99 14.14 -11.99
CA GLN A 279 -21.15 15.08 -10.88
C GLN A 279 -20.67 14.49 -9.55
N MET A 280 -20.88 13.19 -9.32
CA MET A 280 -20.32 12.47 -8.15
C MET A 280 -18.79 12.37 -8.20
N GLY A 281 -18.18 12.45 -9.39
CA GLY A 281 -16.73 12.36 -9.57
C GLY A 281 -16.24 10.98 -10.00
N PHE A 282 -17.09 10.14 -10.59
CA PHE A 282 -16.64 8.90 -11.23
C PHE A 282 -15.75 9.20 -12.45
N THR A 283 -14.73 8.37 -12.67
CA THR A 283 -13.84 8.50 -13.84
C THR A 283 -14.43 7.74 -15.02
N GLU A 284 -14.85 8.46 -16.06
CA GLU A 284 -15.42 7.87 -17.29
C GLU A 284 -14.33 7.20 -18.13
N LEU A 285 -14.57 5.95 -18.53
CA LEU A 285 -13.72 5.18 -19.45
C LEU A 285 -14.19 5.32 -20.89
N GLU A 286 -15.50 5.17 -21.09
CA GLU A 286 -16.13 5.15 -22.40
C GLU A 286 -17.58 5.62 -22.27
N ALA A 287 -18.08 6.42 -23.21
CA ALA A 287 -19.49 6.78 -23.25
C ALA A 287 -20.01 7.04 -24.67
N ASN A 288 -21.23 6.59 -24.92
CA ASN A 288 -22.06 6.93 -26.08
C ASN A 288 -23.54 6.99 -25.66
N ASP A 289 -24.47 7.07 -26.62
CA ASP A 289 -25.91 7.20 -26.33
C ASP A 289 -26.57 5.93 -25.76
N THR A 290 -25.87 4.80 -25.79
CA THR A 290 -26.38 3.48 -25.36
C THR A 290 -25.71 2.97 -24.10
N ILE A 291 -24.46 3.37 -23.84
CA ILE A 291 -23.67 2.93 -22.68
C ILE A 291 -22.74 4.02 -22.17
N ALA A 292 -22.52 4.06 -20.85
CA ALA A 292 -21.42 4.78 -20.22
C ALA A 292 -20.72 3.87 -19.20
N ARG A 293 -19.39 3.77 -19.26
CA ARG A 293 -18.55 2.93 -18.41
C ARG A 293 -17.69 3.80 -17.50
N TYR A 294 -17.61 3.42 -16.23
CA TYR A 294 -16.84 4.13 -15.22
C TYR A 294 -15.86 3.20 -14.53
N GLN A 295 -14.64 3.71 -14.34
CA GLN A 295 -13.59 3.07 -13.59
C GLN A 295 -13.88 3.15 -12.08
N LEU A 296 -13.81 2.01 -11.40
CA LEU A 296 -13.75 1.92 -9.95
C LEU A 296 -12.31 1.64 -9.50
N ILE A 297 -12.12 0.80 -8.49
CA ILE A 297 -10.80 0.38 -8.01
C ILE A 297 -10.33 -0.83 -8.83
N ARG A 298 -9.07 -0.80 -9.28
CA ARG A 298 -8.42 -1.86 -10.09
C ARG A 298 -9.12 -2.09 -11.45
N ASN A 299 -9.54 -3.31 -11.75
CA ASN A 299 -10.23 -3.72 -12.97
C ASN A 299 -11.76 -3.64 -12.85
N GLN A 300 -12.29 -3.13 -11.73
CA GLN A 300 -13.74 -3.07 -11.51
C GLN A 300 -14.39 -1.87 -12.22
N GLU A 301 -15.61 -2.06 -12.72
CA GLU A 301 -16.35 -1.06 -13.48
C GLU A 301 -17.84 -0.94 -13.08
N ILE A 302 -18.43 0.22 -13.38
CA ILE A 302 -19.89 0.39 -13.47
C ILE A 302 -20.26 0.65 -14.91
N HIS A 303 -21.25 -0.09 -15.42
CA HIS A 303 -21.80 0.09 -16.77
C HIS A 303 -23.23 0.63 -16.67
N ILE A 304 -23.45 1.86 -17.11
CA ILE A 304 -24.78 2.45 -17.29
C ILE A 304 -25.27 2.13 -18.69
N ILE A 305 -26.43 1.51 -18.83
CA ILE A 305 -26.93 0.99 -20.11
C ILE A 305 -28.36 1.46 -20.36
N GLY A 306 -28.62 1.95 -21.57
CA GLY A 306 -29.89 2.58 -21.95
C GLY A 306 -30.81 1.71 -22.78
N VAL A 307 -32.07 2.15 -22.89
CA VAL A 307 -33.12 1.59 -23.79
C VAL A 307 -32.67 1.52 -25.26
N LEU A 308 -31.82 2.46 -25.69
CA LEU A 308 -31.27 2.50 -27.05
C LEU A 308 -30.19 1.43 -27.31
N SER A 309 -29.84 0.63 -26.30
CA SER A 309 -28.97 -0.53 -26.47
C SER A 309 -29.57 -1.52 -27.48
N THR A 310 -28.70 -2.22 -28.20
CA THR A 310 -29.10 -3.31 -29.10
C THR A 310 -29.56 -4.56 -28.36
N ASP A 311 -29.38 -4.60 -27.03
CA ASP A 311 -29.80 -5.68 -26.15
C ASP A 311 -31.30 -5.54 -25.78
N PRO A 312 -32.19 -6.38 -26.33
CA PRO A 312 -33.64 -6.28 -26.08
C PRO A 312 -34.01 -6.56 -24.62
N SER A 313 -33.12 -7.20 -23.84
CA SER A 313 -33.36 -7.47 -22.42
C SER A 313 -33.40 -6.19 -21.57
N VAL A 314 -32.67 -5.14 -21.97
CA VAL A 314 -32.63 -3.85 -21.26
C VAL A 314 -34.00 -3.17 -21.28
N SER A 315 -34.64 -3.12 -22.45
CA SER A 315 -35.97 -2.54 -22.59
C SER A 315 -37.03 -3.31 -21.79
N LYS A 316 -36.95 -4.65 -21.78
CA LYS A 316 -37.84 -5.49 -20.98
C LYS A 316 -37.62 -5.25 -19.48
N PHE A 317 -36.37 -5.24 -19.01
CA PHE A 317 -36.02 -4.98 -17.62
C PHE A 317 -36.57 -3.64 -17.13
N LEU A 318 -36.35 -2.57 -17.90
CA LEU A 318 -36.85 -1.23 -17.55
C LEU A 318 -38.37 -1.17 -17.52
N SER A 319 -39.06 -1.87 -18.43
CA SER A 319 -40.53 -1.96 -18.41
C SER A 319 -41.06 -2.72 -17.19
N ASP A 320 -40.36 -3.77 -16.75
CA ASP A 320 -40.81 -4.65 -15.67
C ASP A 320 -40.44 -4.09 -14.28
N ARG A 321 -39.29 -3.40 -14.17
CA ARG A 321 -38.66 -3.01 -12.89
C ARG A 321 -38.30 -1.55 -12.74
N GLY A 322 -38.23 -0.80 -13.84
CA GLY A 322 -37.62 0.53 -13.86
C GLY A 322 -36.09 0.47 -13.79
N PRO A 323 -35.43 1.64 -13.59
CA PRO A 323 -33.97 1.72 -13.50
C PRO A 323 -33.40 0.88 -12.35
N GLY A 324 -32.24 0.26 -12.56
CA GLY A 324 -31.58 -0.52 -11.51
C GLY A 324 -30.55 -1.51 -12.03
N VAL A 325 -29.93 -2.26 -11.12
CA VAL A 325 -28.94 -3.29 -11.45
C VAL A 325 -29.63 -4.45 -12.16
N MET A 326 -29.27 -4.67 -13.42
CA MET A 326 -29.81 -5.74 -14.25
C MET A 326 -28.91 -6.97 -14.31
N ALA A 327 -27.60 -6.77 -14.12
CA ALA A 327 -26.61 -7.84 -14.20
C ALA A 327 -25.37 -7.56 -13.34
N MET A 328 -24.74 -8.64 -12.89
CA MET A 328 -23.42 -8.64 -12.30
C MET A 328 -22.46 -9.41 -13.20
N GLN A 329 -21.28 -8.84 -13.42
CA GLN A 329 -20.19 -9.52 -14.08
C GLN A 329 -19.17 -10.00 -13.05
N LEU A 330 -18.96 -11.31 -13.06
CA LEU A 330 -18.16 -12.07 -12.13
C LEU A 330 -16.95 -12.63 -12.87
N GLU A 331 -15.79 -12.54 -12.25
CA GLU A 331 -14.57 -13.15 -12.74
C GLU A 331 -14.50 -14.59 -12.26
N VAL A 332 -14.08 -15.51 -13.15
CA VAL A 332 -13.86 -16.91 -12.82
C VAL A 332 -12.45 -17.35 -13.13
N ALA A 333 -11.94 -18.25 -12.30
CA ALA A 333 -10.61 -18.81 -12.46
C ALA A 333 -10.43 -19.58 -13.78
N ASN A 334 -11.48 -20.26 -14.23
CA ASN A 334 -11.48 -20.97 -15.51
C ASN A 334 -12.91 -21.05 -16.09
N ILE A 335 -13.15 -20.34 -17.18
CA ILE A 335 -14.48 -20.23 -17.77
C ILE A 335 -15.03 -21.55 -18.33
N ASP A 336 -14.17 -22.45 -18.82
CA ASP A 336 -14.58 -23.76 -19.34
C ASP A 336 -15.04 -24.69 -18.22
N SER A 337 -14.33 -24.70 -17.09
CA SER A 337 -14.72 -25.43 -15.87
C SER A 337 -16.01 -24.88 -15.30
N THR A 338 -16.17 -23.55 -15.21
CA THR A 338 -17.41 -22.90 -14.79
C THR A 338 -18.58 -23.29 -15.70
N HIS A 339 -18.40 -23.23 -17.02
CA HIS A 339 -19.42 -23.63 -17.98
C HIS A 339 -19.83 -25.09 -17.81
N THR A 340 -18.87 -25.99 -17.64
CA THR A 340 -19.12 -27.42 -17.41
C THR A 340 -19.94 -27.62 -16.12
N TYR A 341 -19.51 -27.00 -15.01
CA TYR A 341 -20.18 -27.09 -13.72
C TYR A 341 -21.65 -26.65 -13.79
N LEU A 342 -21.90 -25.49 -14.41
CA LEU A 342 -23.24 -24.88 -14.50
C LEU A 342 -24.14 -25.63 -15.47
N LYS A 343 -23.61 -26.09 -16.61
CA LYS A 343 -24.38 -26.82 -17.62
C LYS A 343 -24.95 -28.14 -17.10
N GLU A 344 -24.28 -28.79 -16.16
CA GLU A 344 -24.77 -30.02 -15.51
C GLU A 344 -25.93 -29.77 -14.54
N ARG A 345 -26.09 -28.54 -14.05
CA ARG A 345 -27.01 -28.17 -12.96
C ARG A 345 -28.17 -27.28 -13.41
N LEU A 346 -28.00 -26.56 -14.50
CA LEU A 346 -29.00 -25.66 -15.06
C LEU A 346 -29.65 -26.24 -16.33
N PRO A 347 -30.92 -25.89 -16.62
CA PRO A 347 -31.53 -26.25 -17.89
C PRO A 347 -30.82 -25.51 -19.04
N GLU A 348 -30.78 -26.13 -20.23
CA GLU A 348 -30.03 -25.61 -21.39
C GLU A 348 -30.44 -24.17 -21.77
N VAL A 349 -31.71 -23.82 -21.59
CA VAL A 349 -32.24 -22.47 -21.88
C VAL A 349 -31.78 -21.39 -20.89
N ALA A 350 -31.29 -21.78 -19.71
CA ALA A 350 -30.83 -20.84 -18.68
C ALA A 350 -29.46 -20.24 -18.99
N LEU A 351 -28.65 -20.96 -19.77
CA LEU A 351 -27.23 -20.73 -19.92
C LEU A 351 -26.89 -20.41 -21.37
N THR A 352 -26.34 -19.23 -21.60
CA THR A 352 -25.91 -18.79 -22.94
C THR A 352 -24.42 -18.51 -22.95
N MET A 353 -23.71 -19.03 -23.94
CA MET A 353 -22.31 -18.71 -24.18
C MET A 353 -22.21 -17.69 -25.30
N GLU A 354 -21.71 -16.50 -24.98
CA GLU A 354 -21.23 -15.52 -25.95
C GLU A 354 -19.72 -15.70 -26.17
N THR A 355 -19.09 -14.92 -27.04
CA THR A 355 -17.71 -15.16 -27.52
C THR A 355 -16.67 -15.34 -26.39
N SER A 356 -16.82 -14.68 -25.25
CA SER A 356 -15.90 -14.75 -24.10
C SER A 356 -16.60 -14.61 -22.76
N LYS A 357 -17.92 -14.86 -22.74
CA LYS A 357 -18.78 -14.58 -21.60
C LYS A 357 -19.87 -15.63 -21.49
N LEU A 358 -19.98 -16.24 -20.33
CA LEU A 358 -21.03 -17.17 -19.99
C LEU A 358 -22.13 -16.43 -19.23
N ILE A 359 -23.39 -16.59 -19.63
CA ILE A 359 -24.51 -15.80 -19.10
C ILE A 359 -25.57 -16.74 -18.52
N ILE A 360 -25.94 -16.51 -17.26
CA ILE A 360 -27.17 -17.03 -16.67
C ILE A 360 -28.23 -15.95 -16.74
N SER A 361 -29.33 -16.25 -17.41
CA SER A 361 -30.48 -15.34 -17.53
C SER A 361 -31.10 -14.95 -16.17
N GLN A 362 -31.69 -13.77 -16.10
CA GLN A 362 -32.36 -13.26 -14.88
C GLN A 362 -33.37 -14.26 -14.29
N GLU A 363 -34.13 -14.95 -15.13
CA GLU A 363 -35.16 -15.92 -14.71
C GLU A 363 -34.57 -17.13 -13.96
N HIS A 364 -33.28 -17.42 -14.13
CA HIS A 364 -32.57 -18.55 -13.52
C HIS A 364 -31.52 -18.13 -12.48
N ALA A 365 -31.50 -16.85 -12.11
CA ALA A 365 -30.61 -16.31 -11.09
C ALA A 365 -31.34 -15.28 -10.22
N TYR A 366 -32.55 -15.63 -9.76
CA TYR A 366 -33.36 -14.82 -8.84
C TYR A 366 -33.54 -13.37 -9.31
N GLY A 367 -33.73 -13.18 -10.61
CA GLY A 367 -34.01 -11.88 -11.23
C GLY A 367 -32.82 -10.95 -11.41
N VAL A 368 -31.58 -11.45 -11.28
CA VAL A 368 -30.37 -10.76 -11.76
C VAL A 368 -29.68 -11.62 -12.80
N GLN A 369 -29.11 -11.01 -13.84
CA GLN A 369 -28.28 -11.74 -14.79
C GLN A 369 -26.88 -11.92 -14.21
N LEU A 370 -26.36 -13.14 -14.22
CA LEU A 370 -24.98 -13.41 -13.83
C LEU A 370 -24.14 -13.65 -15.09
N GLU A 371 -23.10 -12.84 -15.27
CA GLU A 371 -22.16 -12.93 -16.37
C GLU A 371 -20.82 -13.41 -15.83
N PHE A 372 -20.29 -14.50 -16.34
CA PHE A 372 -18.98 -15.01 -15.97
C PHE A 372 -17.99 -14.72 -17.08
N VAL A 373 -16.86 -14.12 -16.71
CA VAL A 373 -15.73 -13.82 -17.59
C VAL A 373 -14.46 -14.42 -17.01
N GLN A 374 -13.54 -14.83 -17.88
CA GLN A 374 -12.24 -15.32 -17.44
C GLN A 374 -11.48 -14.20 -16.71
N GLU A 375 -10.93 -14.49 -15.54
CA GLU A 375 -10.07 -13.53 -14.83
C GLU A 375 -8.82 -13.16 -15.67
N PRO A 376 -8.25 -11.95 -15.52
CA PRO A 376 -7.06 -11.55 -16.26
C PRO A 376 -5.87 -12.48 -16.01
N ASP A 377 -5.05 -12.75 -17.05
CA ASP A 377 -3.88 -13.63 -16.94
C ASP A 377 -2.90 -13.20 -15.84
N GLU A 378 -2.71 -11.89 -15.64
CA GLU A 378 -1.85 -11.34 -14.59
C GLU A 378 -2.38 -11.66 -13.19
N GLN A 379 -3.70 -11.58 -13.00
CA GLN A 379 -4.37 -11.91 -11.74
C GLN A 379 -4.34 -13.41 -11.47
N ALA A 380 -4.60 -14.23 -12.49
CA ALA A 380 -4.49 -15.69 -12.39
C ALA A 380 -3.06 -16.13 -12.06
N LEU A 381 -2.06 -15.53 -12.72
CA LEU A 381 -0.64 -15.81 -12.47
C LEU A 381 -0.25 -15.43 -11.05
N MET A 382 -0.70 -14.26 -10.59
CA MET A 382 -0.51 -13.81 -9.22
C MET A 382 -1.14 -14.81 -8.23
N ALA A 383 -2.43 -15.12 -8.33
CA ALA A 383 -3.10 -16.09 -7.44
C ALA A 383 -2.39 -17.45 -7.39
N LYS A 384 -1.87 -17.90 -8.54
CA LYS A 384 -1.09 -19.14 -8.64
C LYS A 384 0.22 -19.06 -7.85
N MET A 385 0.94 -17.94 -7.93
CA MET A 385 2.22 -17.73 -7.25
C MET A 385 2.12 -17.72 -5.72
N LEU A 386 0.98 -17.32 -5.16
CA LEU A 386 0.82 -17.00 -3.73
C LEU A 386 0.33 -18.17 -2.85
N ARG A 387 0.39 -19.43 -3.31
CA ARG A 387 0.05 -20.62 -2.49
C ARG A 387 1.28 -21.12 -1.74
N PRO A 388 1.48 -20.79 -0.45
CA PRO A 388 2.76 -20.98 0.24
C PRO A 388 2.88 -22.33 0.96
N ASP A 389 1.79 -23.10 1.04
CA ASP A 389 1.69 -24.32 1.85
C ASP A 389 2.04 -25.59 1.07
N ASP A 390 2.31 -25.46 -0.23
CA ASP A 390 2.77 -26.52 -1.13
C ASP A 390 4.16 -26.19 -1.67
N GLU A 391 4.83 -27.18 -2.26
CA GLU A 391 6.04 -26.93 -3.07
C GLU A 391 5.78 -25.80 -4.07
N LEU A 392 6.73 -24.87 -4.21
CA LEU A 392 6.57 -23.77 -5.16
C LEU A 392 6.41 -24.32 -6.57
N ASP A 393 5.33 -23.92 -7.23
CA ASP A 393 5.21 -24.19 -8.65
C ASP A 393 6.21 -23.36 -9.47
N SER A 394 6.33 -23.69 -10.76
CA SER A 394 7.29 -23.03 -11.65
C SER A 394 7.13 -21.50 -11.74
N ALA A 395 5.90 -20.99 -11.61
CA ALA A 395 5.64 -19.56 -11.67
C ALA A 395 6.10 -18.87 -10.37
N ALA A 396 5.72 -19.44 -9.22
CA ALA A 396 6.13 -18.95 -7.91
C ALA A 396 7.66 -18.98 -7.75
N ALA A 397 8.30 -20.09 -8.13
CA ALA A 397 9.75 -20.24 -8.11
C ALA A 397 10.46 -19.25 -9.05
N SER A 398 9.93 -19.03 -10.26
CA SER A 398 10.50 -18.06 -11.20
C SER A 398 10.36 -16.62 -10.71
N HIS A 399 9.23 -16.26 -10.09
CA HIS A 399 9.05 -14.95 -9.48
C HIS A 399 10.02 -14.74 -8.32
N ALA A 400 10.14 -15.70 -7.41
CA ALA A 400 11.08 -15.65 -6.30
C ALA A 400 12.54 -15.51 -6.78
N ALA A 401 12.94 -16.28 -7.79
CA ALA A 401 14.26 -16.17 -8.39
C ALA A 401 14.49 -14.77 -9.01
N GLY A 402 13.48 -14.20 -9.67
CA GLY A 402 13.53 -12.83 -10.19
C GLY A 402 13.66 -11.77 -9.11
N MET A 403 12.92 -11.89 -8.01
CA MET A 403 13.05 -11.03 -6.83
C MET A 403 14.44 -11.16 -6.20
N TYR A 404 14.93 -12.38 -6.05
CA TYR A 404 16.26 -12.65 -5.52
C TYR A 404 17.35 -11.97 -6.38
N GLU A 405 17.29 -12.15 -7.70
CA GLU A 405 18.24 -11.53 -8.63
C GLU A 405 18.18 -10.01 -8.59
N LYS A 406 16.97 -9.44 -8.50
CA LYS A 406 16.77 -7.98 -8.47
C LYS A 406 17.22 -7.36 -7.15
N TYR A 407 16.93 -7.99 -6.00
CA TYR A 407 17.02 -7.37 -4.67
C TYR A 407 18.03 -8.00 -3.70
N CYS A 408 18.63 -9.16 -4.01
CA CYS A 408 19.48 -9.88 -3.06
C CYS A 408 20.83 -10.28 -3.66
N ALA A 409 20.86 -10.67 -4.94
CA ALA A 409 22.05 -11.19 -5.60
C ALA A 409 23.24 -10.22 -5.64
N LEU A 410 22.98 -8.90 -5.62
CA LEU A 410 24.04 -7.88 -5.57
C LEU A 410 25.00 -8.10 -4.39
N CYS A 411 24.47 -8.53 -3.24
CA CYS A 411 25.28 -8.77 -2.04
C CYS A 411 25.49 -10.27 -1.78
N HIS A 412 24.45 -11.09 -1.98
CA HIS A 412 24.48 -12.51 -1.65
C HIS A 412 24.98 -13.42 -2.78
N GLY A 413 25.35 -12.87 -3.95
CA GLY A 413 25.80 -13.63 -5.12
C GLY A 413 24.63 -14.16 -5.95
N ALA A 414 24.85 -14.38 -7.25
CA ALA A 414 23.78 -14.80 -8.17
C ALA A 414 23.20 -16.18 -7.82
N ASP A 415 23.98 -17.03 -7.16
CA ASP A 415 23.57 -18.39 -6.80
C ASP A 415 23.53 -18.55 -5.26
N ARG A 416 23.45 -17.45 -4.49
CA ARG A 416 23.30 -17.42 -3.01
C ARG A 416 24.53 -17.82 -2.20
N GLU A 417 25.71 -17.89 -2.82
CA GLU A 417 26.96 -18.27 -2.18
C GLU A 417 27.42 -17.33 -1.06
N GLY A 418 26.91 -16.09 -1.04
CA GLY A 418 27.35 -15.04 -0.12
C GLY A 418 28.64 -14.36 -0.58
N TYR A 419 29.09 -13.38 0.20
CA TYR A 419 30.37 -12.69 0.08
C TYR A 419 30.60 -11.93 -1.24
N ALA A 420 29.58 -11.77 -2.09
CA ALA A 420 29.69 -10.97 -3.32
C ALA A 420 29.89 -9.47 -3.01
N ALA A 421 29.23 -8.99 -1.95
CA ALA A 421 29.53 -7.71 -1.32
C ALA A 421 29.33 -7.81 0.20
N ASP A 422 30.04 -6.96 0.95
CA ASP A 422 29.80 -6.66 2.37
C ASP A 422 29.84 -7.85 3.33
N ASN A 423 30.60 -8.89 2.95
CA ASN A 423 30.62 -10.16 3.67
C ASN A 423 29.20 -10.71 3.92
N ALA A 424 28.26 -10.42 3.00
CA ALA A 424 26.88 -10.85 3.12
C ALA A 424 26.85 -12.38 3.25
N PRO A 425 26.14 -12.94 4.25
CA PRO A 425 26.21 -14.38 4.51
C PRO A 425 25.72 -15.22 3.33
N SER A 426 26.23 -16.44 3.24
CA SER A 426 25.70 -17.46 2.32
C SER A 426 24.24 -17.76 2.64
N LEU A 427 23.40 -17.79 1.60
CA LEU A 427 22.01 -18.24 1.65
C LEU A 427 21.84 -19.61 0.98
N ARG A 428 22.93 -20.39 0.87
CA ARG A 428 22.91 -21.84 0.55
C ARG A 428 23.10 -22.74 1.76
N SER A 429 23.63 -22.20 2.86
CA SER A 429 23.93 -22.99 4.05
C SER A 429 22.66 -23.71 4.53
N GLN A 430 22.67 -25.04 4.41
CA GLN A 430 21.52 -25.87 4.79
C GLN A 430 21.27 -25.74 6.28
N SER A 431 22.33 -25.70 7.09
CA SER A 431 22.21 -25.51 8.53
C SER A 431 21.56 -24.17 8.89
N LEU A 432 21.93 -23.06 8.22
CA LEU A 432 21.29 -21.76 8.43
C LEU A 432 19.80 -21.82 8.12
N LEU A 433 19.47 -22.30 6.93
CA LEU A 433 18.10 -22.34 6.45
C LEU A 433 17.24 -23.28 7.30
N ALA A 434 17.69 -24.50 7.56
CA ALA A 434 16.96 -25.49 8.35
C ALA A 434 16.73 -25.04 9.80
N THR A 435 17.71 -24.38 10.43
CA THR A 435 17.53 -23.84 11.80
C THR A 435 16.69 -22.57 11.84
N SER A 436 16.57 -21.84 10.74
CA SER A 436 15.78 -20.61 10.67
C SER A 436 14.31 -20.84 10.34
N LYS A 437 13.98 -21.94 9.65
CA LYS A 437 12.63 -22.27 9.14
C LYS A 437 11.56 -22.35 10.24
N SER A 438 11.95 -22.69 11.47
CA SER A 438 11.07 -22.75 12.65
C SER A 438 10.95 -21.44 13.45
N SER A 439 11.51 -20.33 12.93
CA SER A 439 11.56 -19.03 13.59
C SER A 439 11.26 -17.87 12.62
N ASN A 440 11.00 -16.68 13.16
CA ASN A 440 10.77 -15.47 12.34
C ASN A 440 12.08 -14.79 11.89
N PHE A 441 13.25 -15.35 12.21
CA PHE A 441 14.55 -14.69 12.04
C PHE A 441 14.84 -14.25 10.60
N LEU A 442 14.70 -15.13 9.60
CA LEU A 442 14.96 -14.75 8.21
C LEU A 442 13.89 -13.82 7.67
N ARG A 443 12.60 -14.08 7.98
CA ARG A 443 11.50 -13.19 7.62
C ARG A 443 11.74 -11.77 8.09
N TYR A 444 12.08 -11.58 9.37
CA TYR A 444 12.31 -10.25 9.93
C TYR A 444 13.63 -9.64 9.43
N THR A 445 14.64 -10.46 9.14
CA THR A 445 15.85 -10.01 8.46
C THR A 445 15.52 -9.41 7.09
N ILE A 446 14.63 -10.00 6.30
CA ILE A 446 14.23 -9.47 4.98
C ILE A 446 13.29 -8.26 5.13
N GLN A 447 12.32 -8.33 6.04
CA GLN A 447 11.33 -7.27 6.24
C GLN A 447 11.99 -5.97 6.72
N TYR A 448 12.79 -6.05 7.79
CA TYR A 448 13.30 -4.88 8.51
C TYR A 448 14.81 -4.69 8.36
N GLY A 449 15.53 -5.64 7.75
CA GLY A 449 16.98 -5.57 7.69
C GLY A 449 17.64 -5.78 9.05
N ARG A 450 18.91 -5.42 9.15
CA ARG A 450 19.70 -5.39 10.38
C ARG A 450 20.32 -4.02 10.54
N SER A 451 19.71 -3.18 11.36
CA SER A 451 20.20 -1.84 11.66
C SER A 451 21.68 -1.86 12.09
N GLY A 452 22.45 -0.88 11.61
CA GLY A 452 23.90 -0.82 11.79
C GLY A 452 24.70 -1.76 10.89
N THR A 453 24.07 -2.47 9.94
CA THR A 453 24.75 -3.36 8.98
C THR A 453 24.36 -3.04 7.54
N ALA A 454 24.96 -3.73 6.57
CA ALA A 454 24.60 -3.61 5.16
C ALA A 454 23.29 -4.31 4.77
N MET A 455 22.75 -5.20 5.62
CA MET A 455 21.49 -5.89 5.32
C MET A 455 20.32 -4.94 5.51
N ALA A 456 19.79 -4.43 4.40
CA ALA A 456 18.65 -3.53 4.35
C ALA A 456 17.31 -4.27 4.49
N GLY A 457 16.25 -3.56 4.88
CA GLY A 457 14.88 -4.09 4.86
C GLY A 457 14.21 -3.90 3.50
N TYR A 458 13.20 -4.71 3.20
CA TYR A 458 12.52 -4.73 1.91
C TYR A 458 10.99 -4.82 2.01
N LEU A 459 10.42 -4.78 3.21
CA LEU A 459 8.96 -4.75 3.38
C LEU A 459 8.39 -3.42 2.88
N ASP A 460 7.38 -3.50 2.03
CA ASP A 460 6.67 -2.37 1.43
C ASP A 460 6.12 -1.35 2.42
N ARG A 461 5.57 -1.82 3.54
CA ARG A 461 5.09 -0.97 4.64
C ARG A 461 6.15 -0.07 5.25
N GLN A 462 7.41 -0.43 5.06
CA GLN A 462 8.57 0.32 5.55
C GLN A 462 9.26 1.09 4.41
N GLY A 463 8.65 1.16 3.22
CA GLY A 463 9.20 1.78 2.00
C GLY A 463 9.89 0.78 1.05
N GLY A 464 9.91 -0.51 1.36
CA GLY A 464 10.53 -1.52 0.50
C GLY A 464 9.70 -1.86 -0.76
N PRO A 465 10.20 -2.75 -1.64
CA PRO A 465 9.50 -3.13 -2.86
C PRO A 465 8.67 -4.42 -2.71
N MET A 466 8.75 -5.13 -1.58
CA MET A 466 8.14 -6.46 -1.42
C MET A 466 6.97 -6.43 -0.44
N GLU A 467 5.84 -6.99 -0.86
CA GLU A 467 4.72 -7.27 0.04
C GLU A 467 5.07 -8.41 1.01
N TYR A 468 4.26 -8.61 2.04
CA TYR A 468 4.42 -9.74 2.95
C TYR A 468 4.49 -11.07 2.21
N ILE A 469 3.57 -11.30 1.25
CA ILE A 469 3.51 -12.57 0.52
C ILE A 469 4.72 -12.81 -0.40
N ASP A 470 5.31 -11.75 -0.97
CA ASP A 470 6.54 -11.85 -1.77
C ASP A 470 7.70 -12.39 -0.91
N ILE A 471 7.80 -11.93 0.34
CA ILE A 471 8.82 -12.37 1.27
C ILE A 471 8.63 -13.84 1.64
N GLU A 472 7.39 -14.30 1.84
CA GLU A 472 7.11 -15.71 2.11
C GLU A 472 7.50 -16.62 0.93
N ILE A 473 7.14 -16.23 -0.30
CA ILE A 473 7.54 -16.99 -1.51
C ILE A 473 9.07 -17.00 -1.65
N LEU A 474 9.73 -15.86 -1.43
CA LEU A 474 11.19 -15.77 -1.48
C LEU A 474 11.85 -16.70 -0.45
N LEU A 475 11.33 -16.74 0.78
CA LEU A 475 11.83 -17.65 1.82
C LEU A 475 11.62 -19.12 1.46
N GLN A 476 10.42 -19.47 0.99
CA GLN A 476 10.12 -20.83 0.56
C GLN A 476 11.05 -21.25 -0.59
N TRP A 477 11.29 -20.37 -1.56
CA TRP A 477 12.23 -20.61 -2.65
C TRP A 477 13.67 -20.81 -2.15
N LEU A 478 14.11 -20.03 -1.16
CA LEU A 478 15.43 -20.21 -0.54
C LEU A 478 15.55 -21.58 0.14
N TYR A 479 14.50 -22.06 0.80
CA TYR A 479 14.46 -23.38 1.43
C TYR A 479 14.52 -24.50 0.41
N GLU A 480 13.63 -24.50 -0.59
CA GLU A 480 13.56 -25.54 -1.63
C GLU A 480 14.83 -25.61 -2.47
N THR A 481 15.34 -24.44 -2.91
CA THR A 481 16.56 -24.37 -3.74
C THR A 481 17.83 -24.71 -2.93
N SER A 482 17.72 -24.87 -1.61
CA SER A 482 18.81 -25.37 -0.76
C SER A 482 18.56 -26.79 -0.25
N GLU A 483 17.53 -27.46 -0.76
CA GLU A 483 17.14 -28.82 -0.39
C GLU A 483 16.75 -28.94 1.10
N VAL A 484 16.19 -27.87 1.67
CA VAL A 484 15.73 -27.80 3.08
C VAL A 484 14.21 -27.97 3.15
N ASN A 485 13.79 -29.22 3.13
CA ASN A 485 12.36 -29.57 3.20
C ASN A 485 11.82 -29.51 4.64
N GLU A 486 12.62 -29.91 5.62
CA GLU A 486 12.21 -29.95 7.04
C GLU A 486 13.07 -29.02 7.90
N PRO A 487 12.48 -28.36 8.92
CA PRO A 487 13.25 -27.59 9.88
C PRO A 487 14.09 -28.51 10.78
N ILE A 488 15.20 -27.98 11.28
CA ILE A 488 15.84 -28.53 12.48
C ILE A 488 15.02 -28.05 13.68
N GLU A 489 14.45 -28.98 14.42
CA GLU A 489 13.71 -28.68 15.64
C GLU A 489 14.65 -28.15 16.73
N LEU A 490 14.40 -26.91 17.15
CA LEU A 490 15.18 -26.22 18.16
C LEU A 490 14.29 -25.90 19.36
N SER A 491 14.80 -26.18 20.56
CA SER A 491 14.13 -25.80 21.79
C SER A 491 13.96 -24.28 21.90
N ARG A 492 12.82 -23.86 22.46
CA ARG A 492 12.54 -22.46 22.81
C ARG A 492 12.93 -22.12 24.24
N GLU A 493 13.38 -23.11 25.01
CA GLU A 493 13.87 -22.89 26.37
C GLU A 493 15.16 -22.04 26.36
N PRO A 494 15.34 -21.13 27.33
CA PRO A 494 16.58 -20.38 27.47
C PRO A 494 17.79 -21.29 27.73
N VAL A 495 18.94 -20.93 27.16
CA VAL A 495 20.21 -21.61 27.46
C VAL A 495 20.90 -20.88 28.61
N LEU A 496 21.01 -21.56 29.76
CA LEU A 496 21.67 -21.02 30.95
C LEU A 496 23.17 -21.32 30.94
N GLY A 497 23.99 -20.33 31.27
CA GLY A 497 25.44 -20.47 31.27
C GLY A 497 26.15 -19.39 32.09
N ASN A 498 27.45 -19.59 32.35
CA ASN A 498 28.27 -18.62 33.09
C ASN A 498 28.69 -17.45 32.18
N LEU A 499 28.15 -16.26 32.44
CA LEU A 499 28.37 -15.08 31.59
C LEU A 499 29.84 -14.63 31.52
N GLU A 500 30.59 -14.69 32.62
CA GLU A 500 32.00 -14.26 32.62
C GLU A 500 32.88 -15.23 31.83
N LEU A 501 32.58 -16.54 31.93
CA LEU A 501 33.23 -17.54 31.10
C LEU A 501 32.89 -17.33 29.62
N GLY A 502 31.61 -17.15 29.30
CA GLY A 502 31.13 -16.90 27.94
C GLY A 502 31.74 -15.66 27.32
N LYS A 503 31.85 -14.56 28.09
CA LYS A 503 32.53 -13.33 27.68
C LYS A 503 34.00 -13.56 27.35
N THR A 504 34.69 -14.35 28.18
CA THR A 504 36.11 -14.67 27.98
C THR A 504 36.32 -15.48 26.70
N ILE A 505 35.52 -16.51 26.49
CA ILE A 505 35.57 -17.34 25.27
C ILE A 505 35.23 -16.49 24.05
N TYR A 506 34.15 -15.70 24.10
CA TYR A 506 33.76 -14.84 23.01
C TYR A 506 34.89 -13.90 22.57
N ALA A 507 35.57 -13.26 23.54
CA ALA A 507 36.68 -12.36 23.26
C ALA A 507 37.87 -13.07 22.60
N ASN A 508 38.13 -14.33 22.96
CA ASN A 508 39.27 -15.09 22.44
C ASN A 508 38.98 -15.73 21.07
N ASP A 509 37.79 -16.30 20.89
CA ASP A 509 37.50 -17.22 19.80
C ASP A 509 36.48 -16.66 18.79
N CYS A 510 35.61 -15.74 19.20
CA CYS A 510 34.51 -15.24 18.34
C CYS A 510 34.72 -13.81 17.84
N ALA A 511 35.31 -12.94 18.66
CA ALA A 511 35.42 -11.51 18.40
C ALA A 511 36.29 -11.16 17.19
N VAL A 512 37.22 -12.06 16.81
CA VAL A 512 38.08 -11.87 15.63
C VAL A 512 37.28 -11.72 14.33
N CYS A 513 36.13 -12.39 14.22
CA CYS A 513 35.25 -12.30 13.06
C CYS A 513 34.01 -11.42 13.35
N HIS A 514 33.43 -11.57 14.54
CA HIS A 514 32.17 -10.94 14.90
C HIS A 514 32.30 -9.55 15.54
N GLY A 515 33.52 -9.10 15.85
CA GLY A 515 33.77 -7.85 16.55
C GLY A 515 33.71 -7.98 18.07
N ALA A 516 34.27 -7.01 18.78
CA ALA A 516 34.34 -7.03 20.24
C ALA A 516 32.94 -6.85 20.88
N ASP A 517 32.13 -6.01 20.26
CA ASP A 517 30.75 -5.71 20.67
C ASP A 517 29.73 -6.56 19.90
N GLY A 518 30.19 -7.38 18.96
CA GLY A 518 29.32 -8.16 18.07
C GLY A 518 28.78 -7.34 16.90
N GLU A 519 29.45 -6.26 16.54
CA GLU A 519 29.11 -5.33 15.47
C GLU A 519 29.24 -5.94 14.05
N GLY A 520 29.94 -7.07 13.93
CA GLY A 520 30.14 -7.78 12.67
C GLY A 520 31.21 -7.13 11.79
N VAL A 521 32.44 -7.67 11.81
CA VAL A 521 33.57 -7.14 11.04
C VAL A 521 33.69 -7.85 9.69
N THR A 522 33.86 -9.17 9.74
CA THR A 522 33.91 -10.06 8.56
C THR A 522 32.86 -11.17 8.61
N ALA A 523 32.04 -11.18 9.67
CA ALA A 523 30.99 -12.15 9.92
C ALA A 523 29.73 -11.45 10.47
N PRO A 524 28.57 -12.15 10.56
CA PRO A 524 27.32 -11.55 11.02
C PRO A 524 27.43 -10.79 12.35
N ALA A 525 26.73 -9.65 12.47
CA ALA A 525 26.67 -8.86 13.69
C ALA A 525 25.87 -9.58 14.80
N LEU A 526 26.57 -10.34 15.66
CA LEU A 526 25.95 -11.12 16.75
C LEU A 526 25.40 -10.28 17.90
N GLY A 527 25.79 -9.00 17.98
CA GLY A 527 25.23 -8.03 18.91
C GLY A 527 23.99 -7.32 18.36
N ASN A 528 23.54 -7.64 17.15
CA ASN A 528 22.42 -6.95 16.52
C ASN A 528 21.11 -7.21 17.31
N PRO A 529 20.38 -6.14 17.70
CA PRO A 529 19.17 -6.28 18.50
C PRO A 529 18.07 -7.15 17.86
N MET A 530 17.87 -7.04 16.55
CA MET A 530 16.86 -7.83 15.82
C MET A 530 17.22 -9.31 15.78
N LEU A 531 18.50 -9.64 15.50
CA LEU A 531 18.98 -11.03 15.56
C LEU A 531 18.70 -11.63 16.93
N LEU A 532 19.10 -10.94 18.00
CA LEU A 532 18.89 -11.45 19.35
C LEU A 532 17.39 -11.56 19.64
N ALA A 533 16.54 -10.60 19.28
CA ALA A 533 15.11 -10.70 19.55
C ALA A 533 14.39 -11.85 18.81
N THR A 534 14.86 -12.23 17.62
CA THR A 534 14.13 -13.15 16.73
C THR A 534 14.73 -14.55 16.62
N ALA A 535 16.03 -14.72 16.87
CA ALA A 535 16.67 -16.01 16.92
C ALA A 535 16.60 -16.61 18.33
N THR A 536 16.27 -17.90 18.42
CA THR A 536 16.26 -18.64 19.70
C THR A 536 17.68 -18.84 20.23
N ASP A 537 17.81 -19.12 21.53
CA ASP A 537 19.10 -19.47 22.12
C ASP A 537 19.68 -20.72 21.47
N HIS A 538 18.83 -21.69 21.18
CA HIS A 538 19.24 -22.92 20.49
C HIS A 538 19.64 -22.68 19.03
N PHE A 539 19.16 -21.63 18.35
CA PHE A 539 19.68 -21.24 17.04
C PHE A 539 21.12 -20.75 17.13
N LEU A 540 21.42 -19.89 18.12
CA LEU A 540 22.77 -19.40 18.36
C LEU A 540 23.70 -20.53 18.81
N ARG A 541 23.23 -21.34 19.75
CA ARG A 541 23.94 -22.51 20.26
C ARG A 541 24.28 -23.49 19.14
N TYR A 542 23.32 -23.83 18.29
CA TYR A 542 23.54 -24.72 17.15
C TYR A 542 24.63 -24.17 16.22
N ALA A 543 24.57 -22.87 15.90
CA ALA A 543 25.59 -22.23 15.06
C ALA A 543 27.00 -22.29 15.67
N ILE A 544 27.12 -22.21 17.00
CA ILE A 544 28.39 -22.35 17.71
C ILE A 544 28.83 -23.82 17.70
N THR A 545 27.93 -24.74 18.04
CA THR A 545 28.23 -26.17 18.16
C THR A 545 28.64 -26.77 16.81
N GLU A 546 27.80 -26.59 15.78
CA GLU A 546 27.90 -27.29 14.49
C GLU A 546 28.47 -26.41 13.36
N GLY A 547 28.69 -25.11 13.62
CA GLY A 547 29.11 -24.16 12.60
C GLY A 547 28.00 -23.84 11.59
N ARG A 548 28.40 -23.33 10.43
CA ARG A 548 27.54 -23.13 9.25
C ARG A 548 28.22 -23.71 8.01
N ASP A 549 27.64 -24.76 7.47
CA ASP A 549 28.11 -25.46 6.27
C ASP A 549 28.36 -24.52 5.08
N GLY A 550 29.46 -24.75 4.36
CA GLY A 550 29.84 -23.92 3.21
C GLY A 550 30.25 -22.49 3.57
N THR A 551 30.51 -22.18 4.84
CA THR A 551 30.94 -20.85 5.30
C THR A 551 32.21 -20.92 6.16
N PRO A 552 32.88 -19.77 6.43
CA PRO A 552 33.98 -19.69 7.39
C PRO A 552 33.59 -19.90 8.87
N MET A 553 32.29 -19.96 9.20
CA MET A 553 31.84 -20.23 10.58
C MET A 553 31.98 -21.73 10.88
N ILE A 554 33.11 -22.11 11.47
CA ILE A 554 33.42 -23.49 11.83
C ILE A 554 32.60 -23.99 13.04
N ALA A 555 32.55 -25.31 13.20
CA ALA A 555 32.03 -25.97 14.39
C ALA A 555 33.00 -25.84 15.56
N PHE A 556 32.48 -25.61 16.77
CA PHE A 556 33.28 -25.58 18.01
C PHE A 556 33.05 -26.78 18.92
N ASN A 557 32.22 -27.76 18.52
CA ASN A 557 31.94 -28.97 19.32
C ASN A 557 33.17 -29.87 19.58
N GLU A 558 34.23 -29.74 18.79
CA GLU A 558 35.50 -30.45 19.02
C GLU A 558 36.47 -29.69 19.93
N THR A 559 36.29 -28.37 20.10
CA THR A 559 37.22 -27.49 20.82
C THR A 559 36.65 -26.94 22.13
N LEU A 560 35.34 -26.77 22.23
CA LEU A 560 34.64 -26.28 23.41
C LEU A 560 33.74 -27.37 23.98
N LYS A 561 33.66 -27.45 25.31
CA LYS A 561 32.71 -28.30 26.02
C LYS A 561 31.29 -27.74 25.92
N SER A 562 30.29 -28.57 26.16
CA SER A 562 28.88 -28.14 26.14
C SER A 562 28.64 -26.94 27.07
N GLU A 563 29.20 -26.96 28.28
CA GLU A 563 29.02 -25.87 29.27
C GLU A 563 29.69 -24.57 28.84
N GLU A 564 30.76 -24.66 28.04
CA GLU A 564 31.46 -23.51 27.46
C GLU A 564 30.64 -22.90 26.30
N ILE A 565 30.04 -23.75 25.47
CA ILE A 565 29.10 -23.33 24.42
C ILE A 565 27.84 -22.68 25.03
N ASP A 566 27.29 -23.27 26.11
CA ASP A 566 26.16 -22.71 26.84
C ASP A 566 26.52 -21.35 27.47
N ALA A 567 27.74 -21.21 28.00
CA ALA A 567 28.27 -19.96 28.52
C ALA A 567 28.35 -18.87 27.44
N VAL A 568 28.88 -19.17 26.25
CA VAL A 568 28.92 -18.21 25.11
C VAL A 568 27.52 -17.85 24.67
N THR A 569 26.61 -18.82 24.55
CA THR A 569 25.21 -18.59 24.17
C THR A 569 24.52 -17.65 25.17
N ALA A 570 24.65 -17.93 26.47
CA ALA A 570 24.10 -17.08 27.53
C ALA A 570 24.73 -15.68 27.52
N PHE A 571 26.04 -15.56 27.24
CA PHE A 571 26.69 -14.26 27.08
C PHE A 571 26.12 -13.46 25.90
N LEU A 572 25.94 -14.08 24.72
CA LEU A 572 25.28 -13.43 23.58
C LEU A 572 23.88 -12.96 23.95
N ARG A 573 23.09 -13.83 24.59
CA ARG A 573 21.72 -13.54 25.02
C ARG A 573 21.64 -12.40 26.02
N SER A 574 22.62 -12.29 26.92
CA SER A 574 22.67 -11.21 27.92
C SER A 574 22.79 -9.80 27.32
N ARG A 575 23.15 -9.70 26.03
CA ARG A 575 23.26 -8.44 25.28
C ARG A 575 21.96 -8.03 24.57
N ALA A 576 20.90 -8.82 24.65
CA ALA A 576 19.63 -8.48 24.02
C ALA A 576 19.03 -7.20 24.66
N SER A 577 18.66 -6.22 23.84
CA SER A 577 18.19 -4.90 24.27
C SER A 577 16.67 -4.70 24.14
N GLY A 578 15.90 -5.77 23.94
CA GLY A 578 14.44 -5.72 23.81
C GLY A 578 13.96 -5.07 22.51
N TRP A 579 14.62 -5.37 21.39
CA TRP A 579 14.19 -4.92 20.06
C TRP A 579 12.73 -5.30 19.79
N ASP A 580 12.00 -4.37 19.19
CA ASP A 580 10.62 -4.53 18.76
C ASP A 580 10.49 -4.16 17.28
N VAL A 581 9.38 -4.57 16.66
CA VAL A 581 9.08 -4.27 15.26
C VAL A 581 9.04 -2.75 15.05
N PRO A 582 9.85 -2.20 14.13
CA PRO A 582 9.84 -0.77 13.82
C PRO A 582 8.44 -0.34 13.38
N GLN A 583 7.95 0.73 13.98
CA GLN A 583 6.74 1.39 13.50
C GLN A 583 7.01 2.03 12.14
N ALA A 584 5.98 2.15 11.31
CA ALA A 584 6.10 2.92 10.08
C ALA A 584 6.38 4.38 10.44
N ASP A 585 7.48 4.92 9.93
CA ASP A 585 7.86 6.29 10.21
C ASP A 585 7.02 7.30 9.39
N THR A 586 7.13 8.58 9.74
CA THR A 586 6.41 9.69 9.09
C THR A 586 7.27 10.50 8.12
N LEU A 587 8.50 10.04 7.85
CA LEU A 587 9.43 10.71 6.96
C LEU A 587 8.89 10.64 5.53
N THR A 588 8.87 11.78 4.86
CA THR A 588 8.50 11.88 3.45
C THR A 588 9.74 12.14 2.62
N ILE A 589 9.80 11.51 1.45
CA ILE A 589 10.84 11.80 0.48
C ILE A 589 10.67 13.26 0.02
N PRO A 590 11.72 14.09 0.07
CA PRO A 590 11.63 15.45 -0.44
C PRO A 590 11.17 15.45 -1.90
N PRO A 591 10.38 16.43 -2.37
CA PRO A 591 10.03 16.51 -3.78
C PRO A 591 11.25 16.94 -4.62
N PRO A 592 11.27 16.67 -5.95
CA PRO A 592 12.41 16.93 -6.83
C PRO A 592 13.00 18.34 -6.74
N GLU A 593 12.17 19.37 -6.52
CA GLU A 593 12.63 20.76 -6.43
C GLU A 593 13.52 21.01 -5.20
N LYS A 594 13.55 20.07 -4.24
CA LYS A 594 14.39 20.11 -3.03
C LYS A 594 15.59 19.17 -3.08
N TYR A 595 15.84 18.46 -4.19
CA TYR A 595 16.98 17.55 -4.30
C TYR A 595 18.34 18.26 -4.29
N VAL A 596 18.39 19.48 -4.84
CA VAL A 596 19.64 20.26 -4.87
C VAL A 596 19.83 20.98 -3.55
N LEU A 597 20.81 20.52 -2.77
CA LEU A 597 21.27 21.22 -1.58
C LEU A 597 22.00 22.49 -1.99
N ASN A 598 21.64 23.62 -1.36
CA ASN A 598 22.28 24.92 -1.56
C ASN A 598 22.35 25.36 -3.04
N PRO A 599 21.20 25.47 -3.76
CA PRO A 599 21.17 25.65 -5.22
C PRO A 599 21.87 26.92 -5.72
N GLU A 600 21.93 27.97 -4.91
CA GLU A 600 22.56 29.26 -5.24
C GLU A 600 24.10 29.27 -5.07
N ARG A 601 24.68 28.16 -4.60
CA ARG A 601 26.10 28.07 -4.25
C ARG A 601 26.91 27.41 -5.36
N LYS A 602 28.24 27.46 -5.26
CA LYS A 602 29.12 26.78 -6.22
C LYS A 602 29.17 25.29 -5.92
N SER A 603 29.23 24.47 -6.96
CA SER A 603 29.43 23.03 -6.80
C SER A 603 30.87 22.68 -6.44
N PRO A 604 31.09 21.71 -5.55
CA PRO A 604 32.43 21.29 -5.14
C PRO A 604 33.19 20.68 -6.31
N LYS A 605 34.53 20.79 -6.28
CA LYS A 605 35.42 20.13 -7.23
C LYS A 605 36.41 19.27 -6.47
N PHE A 606 36.38 17.97 -6.75
CA PHE A 606 37.23 16.99 -6.09
C PHE A 606 38.16 16.30 -7.09
N THR A 607 39.34 15.94 -6.60
CA THR A 607 40.21 14.98 -7.28
C THR A 607 39.76 13.59 -6.86
N LEU A 608 38.98 12.92 -7.72
CA LEU A 608 38.41 11.62 -7.40
C LEU A 608 39.46 10.51 -7.46
N LYS A 609 39.52 9.67 -6.42
CA LYS A 609 40.30 8.43 -6.42
C LYS A 609 39.69 7.48 -7.46
N GLU A 610 40.54 6.95 -8.33
CA GLU A 610 40.14 6.10 -9.48
C GLU A 610 39.10 6.76 -10.42
N GLY A 611 38.96 8.08 -10.40
CA GLY A 611 37.95 8.79 -11.18
C GLY A 611 36.50 8.54 -10.74
N LYS A 612 36.28 8.01 -9.54
CA LYS A 612 34.94 7.68 -9.01
C LYS A 612 34.74 7.95 -7.52
N TYR A 613 35.76 7.80 -6.69
CA TYR A 613 35.60 7.85 -5.23
C TYR A 613 35.99 9.19 -4.63
N VAL A 614 35.21 9.66 -3.66
CA VAL A 614 35.48 10.84 -2.82
C VAL A 614 35.48 10.41 -1.34
N PRO A 615 36.47 10.81 -0.53
CA PRO A 615 36.45 10.51 0.91
C PRO A 615 35.28 11.19 1.63
N ALA A 616 34.65 10.48 2.57
CA ALA A 616 33.57 10.99 3.42
C ALA A 616 33.93 12.32 4.07
N LYS A 617 35.18 12.46 4.53
CA LYS A 617 35.69 13.71 5.10
C LYS A 617 35.54 14.91 4.15
N GLN A 618 35.86 14.75 2.86
CA GLN A 618 35.76 15.84 1.88
C GLN A 618 34.30 16.20 1.59
N VAL A 619 33.41 15.21 1.59
CA VAL A 619 31.97 15.45 1.45
C VAL A 619 31.42 16.19 2.66
N MET A 620 31.83 15.80 3.87
CA MET A 620 31.46 16.51 5.10
C MET A 620 31.94 17.97 5.09
N GLU A 621 33.20 18.23 4.72
CA GLU A 621 33.73 19.59 4.57
C GLU A 621 32.90 20.41 3.55
N ALA A 622 32.49 19.81 2.43
CA ALA A 622 31.63 20.47 1.45
C ALA A 622 30.21 20.74 1.97
N MET A 623 29.67 19.88 2.84
CA MET A 623 28.39 20.10 3.52
C MET A 623 28.50 21.26 4.52
N GLU A 624 29.58 21.34 5.30
CA GLU A 624 29.85 22.45 6.24
C GLU A 624 29.98 23.79 5.49
N ASP A 625 30.66 23.79 4.34
CA ASP A 625 30.81 24.96 3.48
C ASP A 625 29.52 25.35 2.71
N SER A 626 28.44 24.58 2.90
CA SER A 626 27.14 24.76 2.25
C SER A 626 27.29 24.84 0.72
N LEU A 627 28.04 23.91 0.13
CA LEU A 627 28.26 23.85 -1.32
C LEU A 627 27.05 23.22 -2.04
N ARG A 628 26.95 23.51 -3.34
CA ARG A 628 25.84 23.04 -4.19
C ARG A 628 26.04 21.58 -4.62
N MET A 629 25.19 20.69 -4.11
CA MET A 629 25.32 19.24 -4.36
C MET A 629 23.98 18.50 -4.28
N VAL A 630 23.97 17.27 -4.74
CA VAL A 630 22.92 16.27 -4.46
C VAL A 630 23.57 15.09 -3.76
N ILE A 631 22.90 14.50 -2.78
CA ILE A 631 23.35 13.28 -2.10
C ILE A 631 22.27 12.20 -2.30
N LEU A 632 22.65 11.04 -2.82
CA LEU A 632 21.76 9.92 -3.09
C LEU A 632 22.15 8.71 -2.24
N ASP A 633 21.15 8.08 -1.64
CA ASP A 633 21.27 6.83 -0.91
C ASP A 633 20.88 5.65 -1.81
N ALA A 634 21.84 4.82 -2.17
CA ALA A 634 21.62 3.69 -3.08
C ALA A 634 21.02 2.44 -2.41
N ARG A 635 20.77 2.46 -1.09
CA ARG A 635 20.16 1.34 -0.36
C ARG A 635 18.65 1.32 -0.56
N SER A 636 17.97 0.34 0.04
CA SER A 636 16.50 0.37 0.09
C SER A 636 15.99 1.59 0.84
N GLU A 637 14.77 2.03 0.54
CA GLU A 637 14.13 3.12 1.25
C GLU A 637 13.98 2.81 2.75
N VAL A 638 13.73 1.54 3.11
CA VAL A 638 13.72 1.08 4.52
C VAL A 638 15.03 1.43 5.23
N ALA A 639 16.17 1.22 4.58
CA ALA A 639 17.47 1.54 5.17
C ALA A 639 17.74 3.05 5.23
N TRP A 640 17.25 3.82 4.25
CA TRP A 640 17.29 5.29 4.27
C TRP A 640 16.45 5.83 5.44
N ARG A 641 15.23 5.32 5.60
CA ARG A 641 14.33 5.62 6.73
C ARG A 641 14.97 5.30 8.07
N GLN A 642 15.62 4.15 8.20
CA GLN A 642 16.30 3.79 9.44
C GLN A 642 17.44 4.74 9.79
N THR A 643 18.27 5.15 8.82
CA THR A 643 19.39 6.09 9.03
C THR A 643 19.88 6.59 7.68
N HIS A 644 20.03 7.90 7.44
CA HIS A 644 20.60 8.45 6.21
C HIS A 644 21.47 9.68 6.45
N ILE A 645 22.29 10.07 5.47
CA ILE A 645 23.04 11.33 5.52
C ILE A 645 22.06 12.50 5.38
N PRO A 646 22.18 13.58 6.18
CA PRO A 646 21.23 14.70 6.13
C PRO A 646 21.08 15.29 4.72
N GLY A 647 19.83 15.40 4.27
CA GLY A 647 19.52 15.91 2.93
C GLY A 647 19.71 14.90 1.79
N ALA A 648 20.06 13.64 2.09
CA ALA A 648 20.11 12.57 1.10
C ALA A 648 18.72 12.13 0.66
N ILE A 649 18.60 11.73 -0.61
CA ILE A 649 17.37 11.22 -1.22
C ILE A 649 17.54 9.72 -1.50
N PRO A 650 16.55 8.86 -1.19
CA PRO A 650 16.64 7.44 -1.52
C PRO A 650 16.54 7.24 -3.03
N VAL A 651 17.51 6.54 -3.60
CA VAL A 651 17.51 6.05 -4.99
C VAL A 651 17.98 4.59 -4.95
N PRO A 652 17.11 3.64 -4.56
CA PRO A 652 17.50 2.26 -4.41
C PRO A 652 18.15 1.70 -5.68
N TYR A 653 19.16 0.85 -5.53
CA TYR A 653 19.92 0.33 -6.68
C TYR A 653 19.09 -0.52 -7.67
N TYR A 654 17.89 -0.94 -7.25
CA TYR A 654 16.90 -1.70 -8.03
C TYR A 654 15.77 -0.81 -8.60
N GLU A 655 15.81 0.49 -8.36
CA GLU A 655 14.86 1.46 -8.90
C GLU A 655 15.01 1.55 -10.42
N GLU A 656 13.88 1.69 -11.13
CA GLU A 656 13.90 1.88 -12.57
C GLU A 656 14.53 3.26 -12.89
N PRO A 657 15.51 3.34 -13.82
CA PRO A 657 16.27 4.57 -14.08
C PRO A 657 15.40 5.80 -14.33
N GLU A 658 14.30 5.63 -15.07
CA GLU A 658 13.39 6.70 -15.48
C GLU A 658 12.73 7.40 -14.29
N ASN A 659 12.58 6.70 -13.15
CA ASN A 659 11.90 7.21 -11.96
C ASN A 659 12.72 8.25 -11.19
N PHE A 660 14.04 8.30 -11.38
CA PHE A 660 14.89 9.27 -10.65
C PHE A 660 15.78 10.11 -11.57
N VAL A 661 16.12 9.62 -12.77
CA VAL A 661 16.99 10.35 -13.69
C VAL A 661 16.38 11.69 -14.12
N ASN A 662 15.06 11.73 -14.33
CA ASN A 662 14.36 12.92 -14.81
C ASN A 662 14.27 14.04 -13.76
N ASP A 663 14.41 13.68 -12.48
CA ASP A 663 14.27 14.59 -11.35
C ASP A 663 15.61 15.17 -10.88
N LEU A 664 16.72 14.70 -11.44
CA LEU A 664 18.07 15.12 -11.05
C LEU A 664 18.64 16.20 -11.98
N PRO A 665 19.40 17.18 -11.45
CA PRO A 665 20.04 18.21 -12.27
C PRO A 665 21.18 17.61 -13.10
N ASN A 666 21.06 17.66 -14.43
CA ASN A 666 22.15 17.31 -15.34
C ASN A 666 22.93 18.55 -15.81
N ASP A 667 23.44 19.32 -14.85
CA ASP A 667 24.25 20.52 -15.06
C ASP A 667 25.64 20.39 -14.39
N SER A 668 26.20 21.47 -13.84
CA SER A 668 27.45 21.44 -13.08
C SER A 668 27.34 20.91 -11.64
N THR A 669 26.14 20.51 -11.18
CA THR A 669 25.90 19.98 -9.83
C THR A 669 26.70 18.71 -9.59
N MET A 670 27.38 18.63 -8.45
CA MET A 670 28.03 17.38 -8.04
C MET A 670 27.01 16.47 -7.37
N ILE A 671 26.87 15.24 -7.87
CA ILE A 671 25.99 14.21 -7.33
C ILE A 671 26.84 13.17 -6.61
N PHE A 672 26.67 13.06 -5.30
CA PHE A 672 27.28 12.02 -4.48
C PHE A 672 26.31 10.87 -4.31
N VAL A 673 26.82 9.64 -4.41
CA VAL A 673 26.05 8.43 -4.15
C VAL A 673 26.77 7.61 -3.10
N TYR A 674 26.04 7.09 -2.12
CA TYR A 674 26.58 6.18 -1.12
C TYR A 674 25.70 4.94 -0.98
N CYS A 675 26.25 3.87 -0.40
CA CYS A 675 25.46 2.78 0.15
C CYS A 675 25.95 2.45 1.57
N ALA A 676 25.54 1.30 2.13
CA ALA A 676 25.96 0.89 3.47
C ALA A 676 27.49 0.76 3.54
N CYS A 677 28.01 0.03 2.56
CA CYS A 677 29.40 0.00 2.17
C CYS A 677 29.65 0.98 1.02
N PRO A 678 30.87 1.06 0.46
CA PRO A 678 31.13 2.07 -0.54
C PRO A 678 30.86 1.65 -1.98
N HIS A 679 30.73 0.37 -2.30
CA HIS A 679 31.04 -0.04 -3.68
C HIS A 679 29.94 -0.78 -4.44
N ALA A 680 29.03 -1.54 -3.82
CA ALA A 680 28.13 -2.38 -4.61
C ALA A 680 26.94 -1.60 -5.20
N ALA A 681 26.05 -1.12 -4.33
CA ALA A 681 24.82 -0.44 -4.74
C ALA A 681 25.08 0.96 -5.31
N SER A 682 25.95 1.75 -4.69
CA SER A 682 26.36 3.08 -5.15
C SER A 682 26.96 3.05 -6.56
N GLN A 683 27.77 2.04 -6.88
CA GLN A 683 28.38 1.89 -8.19
C GLN A 683 27.35 1.57 -9.27
N ARG A 684 26.32 0.77 -8.96
CA ARG A 684 25.21 0.49 -9.88
C ARG A 684 24.47 1.79 -10.23
N VAL A 685 24.11 2.60 -9.24
CA VAL A 685 23.44 3.89 -9.43
C VAL A 685 24.32 4.88 -10.21
N VAL A 686 25.60 5.04 -9.84
CA VAL A 686 26.53 5.93 -10.56
C VAL A 686 26.74 5.50 -12.01
N ASN A 687 26.82 4.19 -12.27
CA ASN A 687 26.92 3.69 -13.64
C ASN A 687 25.66 4.00 -14.44
N THR A 688 24.47 3.88 -13.83
CA THR A 688 23.21 4.29 -14.45
C THR A 688 23.23 5.78 -14.77
N LEU A 689 23.54 6.66 -13.80
CA LEU A 689 23.65 8.11 -14.04
C LEU A 689 24.62 8.44 -15.18
N LYS A 690 25.80 7.81 -15.22
CA LYS A 690 26.77 8.02 -16.31
C LYS A 690 26.22 7.61 -17.68
N ARG A 691 25.49 6.50 -17.79
CA ARG A 691 24.83 6.07 -19.04
C ARG A 691 23.77 7.07 -19.50
N HIS A 692 23.08 7.73 -18.56
CA HIS A 692 22.11 8.80 -18.84
C HIS A 692 22.76 10.19 -18.99
N GLY A 693 24.09 10.27 -19.10
CA GLY A 693 24.81 11.48 -19.47
C GLY A 693 25.24 12.39 -18.31
N PHE A 694 25.05 11.98 -17.06
CA PHE A 694 25.52 12.74 -15.89
C PHE A 694 27.04 12.64 -15.76
N LYS A 695 27.72 13.79 -15.88
CA LYS A 695 29.19 13.87 -15.88
C LYS A 695 29.79 14.10 -14.50
N ASN A 696 29.04 14.72 -13.60
CA ASN A 696 29.51 15.17 -12.29
C ASN A 696 28.98 14.24 -11.19
N THR A 697 29.45 12.99 -11.19
CA THR A 697 29.03 11.95 -10.24
C THR A 697 30.24 11.40 -9.48
N ALA A 698 30.06 11.14 -8.19
CA ALA A 698 31.06 10.53 -7.32
C ALA A 698 30.42 9.60 -6.28
N ILE A 699 31.20 8.64 -5.80
CA ILE A 699 30.81 7.68 -4.78
C ILE A 699 31.52 8.04 -3.47
N ILE A 700 30.81 8.07 -2.34
CA ILE A 700 31.42 8.24 -1.02
C ILE A 700 32.19 6.95 -0.67
N ASP A 701 33.51 7.03 -0.54
CA ASP A 701 34.46 5.89 -0.51
C ASP A 701 34.34 5.00 0.72
N GLU A 702 33.67 5.44 1.78
CA GLU A 702 33.53 4.66 3.02
C GLU A 702 32.09 4.18 3.28
N GLY A 703 31.10 4.76 2.60
CA GLY A 703 29.67 4.48 2.85
C GLY A 703 29.14 5.06 4.17
N ILE A 704 27.85 4.87 4.44
CA ILE A 704 27.19 5.48 5.61
C ILE A 704 27.57 4.82 6.94
N LEU A 705 27.94 3.54 6.96
CA LEU A 705 28.31 2.86 8.20
C LEU A 705 29.59 3.50 8.79
N VAL A 706 30.60 3.73 7.95
CA VAL A 706 31.83 4.40 8.37
C VAL A 706 31.59 5.90 8.60
N TRP A 707 30.73 6.54 7.80
CA TRP A 707 30.30 7.93 8.06
C TRP A 707 29.79 8.12 9.50
N ALA A 708 28.91 7.23 9.96
CA ALA A 708 28.41 7.26 11.32
C ALA A 708 29.51 6.97 12.36
N GLN A 709 30.41 6.01 12.10
CA GLN A 709 31.55 5.72 12.98
C GLN A 709 32.53 6.90 13.10
N MET A 710 32.65 7.74 12.06
CA MET A 710 33.44 8.97 12.10
C MET A 710 32.79 10.08 12.93
N GLY A 711 31.57 9.87 13.46
CA GLY A 711 30.83 10.86 14.24
C GLY A 711 30.17 11.94 13.40
N TYR A 712 30.02 11.72 12.08
CA TYR A 712 29.34 12.64 11.19
C TYR A 712 27.82 12.54 11.34
N PRO A 713 27.08 13.63 11.05
CA PRO A 713 25.65 13.68 11.30
C PRO A 713 24.89 12.69 10.43
N VAL A 714 23.86 12.07 11.03
CA VAL A 714 22.87 11.21 10.37
C VAL A 714 21.47 11.67 10.76
N GLN A 715 20.48 11.31 9.94
CA GLN A 715 19.06 11.50 10.19
C GLN A 715 18.37 10.14 10.26
N HIS A 716 17.30 10.07 11.03
CA HIS A 716 16.49 8.86 11.23
C HIS A 716 15.02 9.22 10.99
N GLY A 717 14.25 8.26 10.47
CA GLY A 717 12.80 8.26 10.58
C GLY A 717 12.38 8.15 12.05
N ASN A 718 11.16 8.61 12.34
CA ASN A 718 10.58 8.59 13.68
C ASN A 718 10.22 7.18 14.14
#